data_AF-A0A525CQT0-F1
#
_entry.id   AF-A0A525CQT0-F1
#
_cell.length_a   1.000
_cell.length_b   1.000
_cell.length_c   1.000
_cell.angle_alpha   90.00
_cell.angle_beta   90.00
_cell.angle_gamma   90.00
#
_symmetry.space_group_name_H-M   'P 1'
#
loop_
_entity.id
_entity.type
_entity.pdbx_description
1 polymer ?
#
loop_
_entity_poly.entity_id
_entity_poly.type
_entity_poly.pdbx_seq_one_letter_code
_entity_poly.pdbx_strand_id
1 'polypeptide(L)'
;MGDERNRGLVTFKTADETQQIPLGRLVDGITDFLAHFVHPSLVDHSFIEIVGEGNGERRFARLLDAVGYGDDADGFFQALLARLGEKDGSGSITIGSVSLPHLLLMAVLEELLPGAQFISIKTIEQLERVTNITVADDERADMQEVLETYPVRLSMHTVRQMRISKHVAYQYMPFIEELDKVGHTNTWIGQFHQGLLEQMYANRVIFLLNMSCPVYCRFCFRKHKDSRNEANPAEPDVLSAVDHVRNSPAVKEIVVTGGDPFMSRRNMACTIDNLAEVAHVRTLRLATRSVAYYPDLFLGEDGVYLNWLKEKHLALQQKGKRMEVATHFIHPDEVSPQSLAIINELVRNGITVYIQTPFLKDCNDQGPELVRLFSLLRGAGAEMHYIYIPCSPIHGNSIYWSPISSGISIASYLRAHLSDRAIPSICTATPIGKIDWFSSGWAVEPVADNDNLIWIRTPYTPDYFKSFAPLTSELDNIRVNAEGTIDIQYFARIGDDSLFIGSLPAAEQIGDSTDGAPPSTRKLITEDCSLVEHSVVKTGSPRLSRPHETRVELTLEAGDAEFDYINGDECITDIVIADETEPVTRLDQVTSLVKRAAQIPWVNSVRIRSLMFNHAPERFTRAVIEKLAGLNRISLVGPLRLEIETRFYQAAEVTEDHARLVRSLNNRGIVVYSNTPLISGLNDSAEAIHQLSFGLRQTGIEFHHLYVAGLPQQDKYNGAQPVGMRTLVDIASTVRREGSGREVPRYIISTTLGEVDYGLSSSFIIEGDAVWVRLLPYNLTYFQRMAADFAWPDEVRVGDDGIPVVRVQGLAGTGNFTLV
;
A
#
# COMPACT_ATOMS: atom_id res chain seq x y z
N MET A 1 -6.20 55.09 -8.00
CA MET A 1 -5.91 54.66 -6.62
C MET A 1 -6.86 53.52 -6.29
N GLY A 2 -6.50 52.31 -6.70
CA GLY A 2 -7.29 51.11 -6.47
C GLY A 2 -6.83 50.41 -5.20
N ASP A 3 -7.74 50.32 -4.25
CA ASP A 3 -7.88 49.30 -3.20
C ASP A 3 -6.62 48.61 -2.62
N GLU A 4 -5.78 49.36 -1.91
CA GLU A 4 -4.78 48.77 -1.00
C GLU A 4 -5.41 48.19 0.28
N ARG A 5 -6.69 48.46 0.57
CA ARG A 5 -7.37 48.04 1.81
C ARG A 5 -7.87 46.59 1.80
N ASN A 6 -7.96 45.95 0.63
CA ASN A 6 -8.53 44.62 0.45
C ASN A 6 -7.46 43.53 0.21
N ARG A 7 -6.25 43.75 0.75
CA ARG A 7 -5.11 42.83 0.65
C ARG A 7 -4.62 42.43 2.04
N GLY A 8 -4.51 41.14 2.27
CA GLY A 8 -3.84 40.58 3.44
C GLY A 8 -2.32 40.66 3.27
N LEU A 9 -1.62 40.89 4.38
CA LEU A 9 -0.16 40.84 4.45
C LEU A 9 0.24 39.56 5.16
N VAL A 10 1.07 38.75 4.52
CA VAL A 10 1.83 37.69 5.20
C VAL A 10 3.29 38.09 5.19
N THR A 11 3.93 38.10 6.36
CA THR A 11 5.38 38.28 6.47
C THR A 11 5.98 36.93 6.84
N PHE A 12 6.77 36.37 5.92
CA PHE A 12 7.50 35.13 6.18
C PHE A 12 8.70 35.46 7.05
N LYS A 13 8.68 34.93 8.28
CA LYS A 13 9.66 35.23 9.34
C LYS A 13 11.11 35.15 8.89
N THR A 14 11.45 34.17 8.07
CA THR A 14 12.85 33.90 7.69
C THR A 14 13.24 34.50 6.34
N ALA A 15 12.27 34.72 5.45
CA ALA A 15 12.56 35.32 4.14
C ALA A 15 12.69 36.85 4.20
N ASP A 16 12.18 37.49 5.28
CA ASP A 16 11.91 38.93 5.36
C ASP A 16 11.12 39.44 4.13
N GLU A 17 10.32 38.54 3.55
CA GLU A 17 9.48 38.80 2.39
C GLU A 17 8.05 38.98 2.88
N THR A 18 7.47 40.14 2.56
CA THR A 18 6.04 40.39 2.77
C THR A 18 5.30 40.21 1.45
N GLN A 19 4.39 39.25 1.41
CA GLN A 19 3.51 39.04 0.27
C GLN A 19 2.15 39.69 0.52
N GLN A 20 1.64 40.38 -0.51
CA GLN A 20 0.29 40.94 -0.49
C GLN A 20 -0.64 40.05 -1.30
N ILE A 21 -1.72 39.58 -0.69
CA ILE A 21 -2.67 38.69 -1.35
C ILE A 21 -4.07 39.29 -1.29
N PRO A 22 -4.81 39.32 -2.43
CA PRO A 22 -6.21 39.74 -2.41
C PRO A 22 -7.02 38.83 -1.47
N LEU A 23 -7.66 39.41 -0.45
CA LEU A 23 -8.44 38.63 0.53
C LEU A 23 -9.60 37.88 -0.14
N GLY A 24 -10.19 38.45 -1.19
CA GLY A 24 -11.22 37.79 -1.99
C GLY A 24 -10.79 36.43 -2.56
N ARG A 25 -9.52 36.26 -2.96
CA ARG A 25 -9.02 34.95 -3.43
C ARG A 25 -8.97 33.91 -2.32
N LEU A 26 -8.58 34.32 -1.12
CA LEU A 26 -8.54 33.44 0.04
C LEU A 26 -9.95 33.03 0.47
N VAL A 27 -10.92 33.97 0.40
CA VAL A 27 -12.34 33.68 0.61
C VAL A 27 -12.83 32.66 -0.42
N ASP A 28 -12.54 32.86 -1.71
CA ASP A 28 -12.93 31.94 -2.78
C ASP A 28 -12.32 30.55 -2.55
N GLY A 29 -11.03 30.45 -2.23
CA GLY A 29 -10.35 29.18 -1.97
C GLY A 29 -10.92 28.42 -0.77
N ILE A 30 -11.18 29.10 0.36
CA ILE A 30 -11.81 28.47 1.54
C ILE A 30 -13.25 28.06 1.26
N THR A 31 -14.04 28.93 0.62
CA THR A 31 -15.44 28.62 0.32
C THR A 31 -15.57 27.47 -0.67
N ASP A 32 -14.69 27.38 -1.67
CA ASP A 32 -14.60 26.24 -2.58
C ASP A 32 -14.25 24.95 -1.83
N PHE A 33 -13.24 25.00 -0.95
CA PHE A 33 -12.89 23.86 -0.12
C PHE A 33 -14.06 23.40 0.74
N LEU A 34 -14.71 24.35 1.42
CA LEU A 34 -15.83 24.07 2.32
C LEU A 34 -17.05 23.55 1.55
N ALA A 35 -17.24 23.94 0.30
CA ALA A 35 -18.30 23.41 -0.55
C ALA A 35 -18.06 21.94 -0.92
N HIS A 36 -16.82 21.56 -1.22
CA HIS A 36 -16.54 20.29 -1.90
C HIS A 36 -15.87 19.22 -1.03
N PHE A 37 -15.07 19.57 -0.02
CA PHE A 37 -14.20 18.61 0.68
C PHE A 37 -14.53 18.36 2.16
N VAL A 38 -15.61 18.97 2.68
CA VAL A 38 -16.09 18.69 4.05
C VAL A 38 -16.86 17.37 4.05
N HIS A 39 -16.15 16.29 4.36
CA HIS A 39 -16.67 14.92 4.42
C HIS A 39 -15.86 14.08 5.42
N PRO A 40 -16.47 13.09 6.13
CA PRO A 40 -15.77 12.27 7.14
C PRO A 40 -14.53 11.52 6.63
N SER A 41 -14.47 11.24 5.33
CA SER A 41 -13.29 10.61 4.72
C SER A 41 -12.08 11.54 4.59
N LEU A 42 -12.26 12.87 4.68
CA LEU A 42 -11.21 13.86 4.40
C LEU A 42 -10.90 14.76 5.60
N VAL A 43 -11.90 15.10 6.41
CA VAL A 43 -11.77 15.98 7.58
C VAL A 43 -12.43 15.35 8.81
N ASP A 44 -12.00 15.77 9.99
CA ASP A 44 -12.46 15.20 11.26
C ASP A 44 -13.91 15.57 11.57
N HIS A 45 -14.60 14.68 12.29
CA HIS A 45 -16.02 14.85 12.62
C HIS A 45 -16.31 16.15 13.38
N SER A 46 -15.43 16.52 14.33
CA SER A 46 -15.55 17.75 15.09
C SER A 46 -15.56 19.01 14.22
N PHE A 47 -14.80 19.02 13.11
CA PHE A 47 -14.81 20.13 12.17
C PHE A 47 -16.11 20.17 11.36
N ILE A 48 -16.64 19.00 10.97
CA ILE A 48 -17.91 18.88 10.25
C ILE A 48 -19.07 19.42 11.10
N GLU A 49 -19.12 19.09 12.40
CA GLU A 49 -20.13 19.60 13.33
C GLU A 49 -20.12 21.13 13.42
N ILE A 50 -18.91 21.73 13.43
CA ILE A 50 -18.74 23.19 13.47
C ILE A 50 -19.29 23.85 12.21
N VAL A 51 -18.85 23.39 11.03
CA VAL A 51 -19.20 24.06 9.76
C VAL A 51 -20.56 23.66 9.22
N GLY A 52 -21.12 22.53 9.65
CA GLY A 52 -22.44 22.00 9.31
C GLY A 52 -22.71 21.78 7.81
N GLU A 53 -23.99 21.57 7.47
CA GLU A 53 -24.44 21.36 6.08
C GLU A 53 -24.75 22.66 5.33
N GLY A 54 -24.49 22.72 4.03
CA GLY A 54 -24.81 23.87 3.19
C GLY A 54 -23.75 24.15 2.12
N ASN A 55 -23.91 25.26 1.39
CA ASN A 55 -22.89 25.73 0.45
C ASN A 55 -21.65 26.27 1.18
N GLY A 56 -20.57 26.50 0.43
CA GLY A 56 -19.30 27.01 0.95
C GLY A 56 -19.44 28.28 1.78
N GLU A 57 -20.23 29.25 1.30
CA GLU A 57 -20.47 30.53 1.99
C GLU A 57 -21.11 30.36 3.38
N ARG A 58 -22.17 29.55 3.50
CA ARG A 58 -22.82 29.28 4.79
C ARG A 58 -21.94 28.51 5.75
N ARG A 59 -21.15 27.57 5.23
CA ARG A 59 -20.14 26.84 6.01
C ARG A 59 -19.05 27.80 6.50
N PHE A 60 -18.63 28.74 5.65
CA PHE A 60 -17.63 29.74 6.01
C PHE A 60 -18.13 30.73 7.06
N ALA A 61 -19.37 31.22 6.95
CA ALA A 61 -19.98 32.07 7.96
C ALA A 61 -20.01 31.39 9.35
N ARG A 62 -20.41 30.10 9.41
CA ARG A 62 -20.35 29.34 10.66
C ARG A 62 -18.95 29.10 11.18
N LEU A 63 -17.97 28.90 10.29
CA LEU A 63 -16.56 28.83 10.69
C LEU A 63 -16.13 30.15 11.34
N LEU A 64 -16.43 31.30 10.73
CA LEU A 64 -16.11 32.62 11.26
C LEU A 64 -16.77 32.88 12.63
N ASP A 65 -18.04 32.51 12.79
CA ASP A 65 -18.73 32.56 14.09
C ASP A 65 -18.01 31.71 15.14
N ALA A 66 -17.69 30.45 14.80
CA ALA A 66 -17.06 29.51 15.72
C ALA A 66 -15.64 29.91 16.13
N VAL A 67 -14.92 30.62 15.26
CA VAL A 67 -13.58 31.15 15.56
C VAL A 67 -13.60 32.55 16.19
N GLY A 68 -14.78 33.16 16.36
CA GLY A 68 -14.96 34.44 17.06
C GLY A 68 -14.82 35.70 16.21
N TYR A 69 -14.94 35.59 14.88
CA TYR A 69 -14.85 36.71 13.93
C TYR A 69 -16.21 37.17 13.38
N GLY A 70 -17.28 36.39 13.53
CA GLY A 70 -18.62 36.79 13.04
C GLY A 70 -18.62 36.99 11.53
N ASP A 71 -18.95 38.20 11.06
CA ASP A 71 -18.90 38.55 9.63
C ASP A 71 -17.52 39.11 9.19
N ASP A 72 -16.53 39.18 10.08
CA ASP A 72 -15.20 39.76 9.83
C ASP A 72 -14.22 38.75 9.19
N ALA A 73 -14.43 38.46 7.90
CA ALA A 73 -13.53 37.61 7.12
C ALA A 73 -12.10 38.18 7.05
N ASP A 74 -11.96 39.51 7.01
CA ASP A 74 -10.65 40.17 6.89
C ASP A 74 -9.81 39.94 8.15
N GLY A 75 -10.40 40.14 9.33
CA GLY A 75 -9.76 39.85 10.61
C GLY A 75 -9.38 38.38 10.75
N PHE A 76 -10.23 37.46 10.29
CA PHE A 76 -9.93 36.03 10.27
C PHE A 76 -8.69 35.72 9.42
N PHE A 77 -8.65 36.22 8.19
CA PHE A 77 -7.52 35.98 7.30
C PHE A 77 -6.24 36.65 7.78
N GLN A 78 -6.31 37.84 8.39
CA GLN A 78 -5.14 38.46 9.01
C GLN A 78 -4.55 37.57 10.11
N ALA A 79 -5.40 37.01 10.98
CA ALA A 79 -4.95 36.09 12.01
C ALA A 79 -4.39 34.78 11.44
N LEU A 80 -5.05 34.20 10.44
CA LEU A 80 -4.60 32.98 9.78
C LEU A 80 -3.25 33.18 9.06
N LEU A 81 -3.12 34.26 8.29
CA LEU A 81 -1.89 34.60 7.57
C LEU A 81 -0.74 34.87 8.54
N ALA A 82 -0.98 35.53 9.68
CA ALA A 82 0.04 35.71 10.71
C ALA A 82 0.54 34.34 11.23
N ARG A 83 -0.36 33.40 11.52
CA ARG A 83 0.02 32.04 11.95
C ARG A 83 0.76 31.27 10.86
N LEU A 84 0.36 31.40 9.59
CA LEU A 84 1.03 30.75 8.47
C LEU A 84 2.42 31.34 8.18
N GLY A 85 2.60 32.66 8.37
CA GLY A 85 3.89 33.33 8.21
C GLY A 85 4.93 32.92 9.25
N GLU A 86 4.49 32.45 10.42
CA GLU A 86 5.33 31.95 11.52
C GLU A 86 5.52 30.43 11.51
N LYS A 87 4.80 29.70 10.64
CA LYS A 87 4.76 28.23 10.68
C LYS A 87 5.99 27.59 10.02
N ASP A 88 6.56 26.60 10.70
CA ASP A 88 7.68 25.76 10.27
C ASP A 88 7.28 24.30 10.01
N GLY A 89 5.97 24.02 9.96
CA GLY A 89 5.40 22.68 9.86
C GLY A 89 5.00 22.03 11.20
N SER A 90 5.33 22.62 12.36
CA SER A 90 5.07 21.98 13.67
C SER A 90 3.70 22.32 14.28
N GLY A 91 2.93 21.31 14.69
CA GLY A 91 1.63 21.44 15.39
C GLY A 91 0.45 21.85 14.51
N SER A 92 -0.78 21.77 15.01
CA SER A 92 -1.96 22.24 14.27
C SER A 92 -2.05 23.78 14.21
N ILE A 93 -2.84 24.32 13.29
CA ILE A 93 -3.18 25.74 13.27
C ILE A 93 -4.57 25.90 13.87
N THR A 94 -4.65 26.64 14.98
CA THR A 94 -5.89 26.91 15.69
C THR A 94 -6.19 28.40 15.63
N ILE A 95 -7.41 28.75 15.25
CA ILE A 95 -7.95 30.12 15.31
C ILE A 95 -9.15 30.09 16.27
N GLY A 96 -9.15 30.95 17.29
CA GLY A 96 -10.09 30.83 18.39
C GLY A 96 -9.94 29.48 19.10
N SER A 97 -11.01 28.69 19.14
CA SER A 97 -11.02 27.32 19.68
C SER A 97 -11.02 26.23 18.61
N VAL A 98 -10.93 26.58 17.32
CA VAL A 98 -11.08 25.61 16.21
C VAL A 98 -9.72 25.30 15.61
N SER A 99 -9.33 24.02 15.65
CA SER A 99 -8.21 23.50 14.89
C SER A 99 -8.61 23.34 13.43
N LEU A 100 -7.91 24.02 12.52
CA LEU A 100 -8.21 23.99 11.10
C LEU A 100 -7.67 22.69 10.46
N PRO A 101 -8.46 21.98 9.63
CA PRO A 101 -8.02 20.76 8.97
C PRO A 101 -6.82 20.97 8.05
N HIS A 102 -5.93 19.98 7.97
CA HIS A 102 -4.74 20.01 7.11
C HIS A 102 -5.09 20.36 5.65
N LEU A 103 -6.10 19.71 5.07
CA LEU A 103 -6.50 19.95 3.67
C LEU A 103 -7.10 21.35 3.44
N LEU A 104 -7.75 21.94 4.44
CA LEU A 104 -8.23 23.33 4.37
C LEU A 104 -7.05 24.29 4.32
N LEU A 105 -6.03 24.06 5.18
CA LEU A 105 -4.81 24.85 5.18
C LEU A 105 -4.06 24.72 3.85
N MET A 106 -4.01 23.53 3.26
CA MET A 106 -3.47 23.34 1.91
C MET A 106 -4.20 24.20 0.87
N ALA A 107 -5.54 24.25 0.89
CA ALA A 107 -6.31 25.09 -0.03
C ALA A 107 -5.96 26.58 0.11
N VAL A 108 -5.76 27.06 1.34
CA VAL A 108 -5.29 28.44 1.61
C VAL A 108 -3.87 28.65 1.10
N LEU A 109 -2.98 27.67 1.28
CA LEU A 109 -1.59 27.75 0.85
C LEU A 109 -1.41 27.73 -0.68
N GLU A 110 -2.32 27.08 -1.41
CA GLU A 110 -2.34 27.12 -2.88
C GLU A 110 -2.57 28.55 -3.40
N GLU A 111 -3.44 29.31 -2.73
CA GLU A 111 -3.66 30.73 -3.02
C GLU A 111 -2.53 31.64 -2.51
N LEU A 112 -1.97 31.31 -1.33
CA LEU A 112 -0.89 32.07 -0.69
C LEU A 112 0.43 32.01 -1.46
N LEU A 113 0.81 30.81 -1.89
CA LEU A 113 2.10 30.52 -2.51
C LEU A 113 1.86 29.90 -3.89
N PRO A 114 1.32 30.62 -4.89
CA PRO A 114 0.89 30.01 -6.15
C PRO A 114 2.06 29.52 -7.03
N GLY A 115 1.73 28.68 -8.01
CA GLY A 115 2.66 28.22 -9.04
C GLY A 115 3.04 26.74 -8.93
N ALA A 116 3.56 26.19 -10.04
CA ALA A 116 3.87 24.78 -10.20
C ALA A 116 5.38 24.54 -10.46
N GLN A 117 6.24 25.51 -10.20
CA GLN A 117 7.68 25.32 -10.38
C GLN A 117 8.27 24.37 -9.33
N PHE A 118 9.39 23.74 -9.68
CA PHE A 118 10.33 23.18 -8.72
C PHE A 118 11.63 23.99 -8.70
N ILE A 119 12.27 24.03 -7.54
CA ILE A 119 13.39 24.91 -7.23
C ILE A 119 14.54 24.04 -6.75
N SER A 120 15.72 24.21 -7.36
CA SER A 120 16.97 23.63 -6.86
C SER A 120 17.61 24.58 -5.85
N ILE A 121 17.81 24.09 -4.64
CA ILE A 121 18.37 24.86 -3.53
C ILE A 121 19.86 24.57 -3.44
N LYS A 122 20.68 25.62 -3.49
CA LYS A 122 22.15 25.55 -3.51
C LYS A 122 22.81 26.24 -2.32
N THR A 123 22.12 27.17 -1.69
CA THR A 123 22.64 27.91 -0.52
C THR A 123 21.63 27.88 0.61
N ILE A 124 22.11 28.12 1.82
CA ILE A 124 21.26 28.19 3.01
C ILE A 124 20.25 29.33 2.89
N GLU A 125 20.65 30.49 2.37
CA GLU A 125 19.72 31.62 2.19
C GLU A 125 18.59 31.25 1.24
N GLN A 126 18.86 30.43 0.21
CA GLN A 126 17.82 29.90 -0.66
C GLN A 126 16.92 28.91 0.06
N LEU A 127 17.50 28.02 0.89
CA LEU A 127 16.75 27.07 1.70
C LEU A 127 15.79 27.83 2.63
N GLU A 128 16.34 28.69 3.49
CA GLU A 128 15.62 29.48 4.48
C GLU A 128 14.51 30.34 3.85
N ARG A 129 14.79 30.99 2.72
CA ARG A 129 13.78 31.77 2.00
C ARG A 129 12.64 30.90 1.44
N VAL A 130 12.97 29.77 0.83
CA VAL A 130 11.97 28.88 0.21
C VAL A 130 11.18 28.12 1.29
N THR A 131 11.80 27.75 2.40
CA THR A 131 11.22 26.90 3.43
C THR A 131 10.67 27.66 4.64
N ASN A 132 11.00 28.96 4.78
CA ASN A 132 10.67 29.78 5.96
C ASN A 132 11.09 29.10 7.28
N ILE A 133 12.20 28.38 7.24
CA ILE A 133 12.80 27.69 8.38
C ILE A 133 14.23 28.20 8.47
N THR A 134 14.60 28.72 9.64
CA THR A 134 15.95 29.22 9.92
C THR A 134 16.89 28.06 10.23
N VAL A 135 18.10 28.10 9.69
CA VAL A 135 19.20 27.22 10.08
C VAL A 135 19.99 27.91 11.18
N ALA A 136 20.26 27.22 12.29
CA ALA A 136 21.00 27.79 13.41
C ALA A 136 22.40 28.24 12.97
N ASP A 137 22.86 29.38 13.50
CA ASP A 137 24.10 30.03 13.04
C ASP A 137 25.34 29.13 13.17
N ASP A 138 25.40 28.30 14.21
CA ASP A 138 26.44 27.32 14.46
C ASP A 138 26.36 26.07 13.56
N GLU A 139 25.21 25.81 12.93
CA GLU A 139 24.97 24.69 12.01
C GLU A 139 25.14 25.07 10.54
N ARG A 140 25.26 26.37 10.21
CA ARG A 140 25.27 26.84 8.81
C ARG A 140 26.42 26.23 8.00
N ALA A 141 27.62 26.08 8.56
CA ALA A 141 28.73 25.50 7.81
C ALA A 141 28.43 24.04 7.39
N ASP A 142 27.98 23.23 8.34
CA ASP A 142 27.67 21.82 8.15
C ASP A 142 26.46 21.64 7.21
N MET A 143 25.43 22.47 7.37
CA MET A 143 24.27 22.47 6.47
C MET A 143 24.66 22.79 5.03
N GLN A 144 25.60 23.71 4.80
CA GLN A 144 26.08 24.00 3.46
C GLN A 144 26.83 22.80 2.86
N GLU A 145 27.63 22.08 3.66
CA GLU A 145 28.26 20.81 3.24
C GLU A 145 27.21 19.75 2.88
N VAL A 146 26.11 19.65 3.64
CA VAL A 146 24.98 18.77 3.33
C VAL A 146 24.35 19.12 1.98
N LEU A 147 24.11 20.40 1.70
CA LEU A 147 23.55 20.86 0.41
C LEU A 147 24.49 20.54 -0.78
N GLU A 148 25.79 20.59 -0.55
CA GLU A 148 26.80 20.27 -1.56
C GLU A 148 26.94 18.76 -1.82
N THR A 149 26.74 17.94 -0.79
CA THR A 149 26.83 16.47 -0.86
C THR A 149 25.53 15.83 -1.35
N TYR A 150 24.39 16.32 -0.88
CA TYR A 150 23.05 15.78 -1.11
C TYR A 150 22.11 16.88 -1.62
N PRO A 151 21.97 17.03 -2.96
CA PRO A 151 21.23 18.13 -3.55
C PRO A 151 19.79 18.20 -3.04
N VAL A 152 19.30 19.42 -2.83
CA VAL A 152 17.91 19.67 -2.46
C VAL A 152 17.15 20.23 -3.67
N ARG A 153 15.99 19.65 -3.94
CA ARG A 153 15.04 20.15 -4.92
C ARG A 153 13.63 19.97 -4.40
N LEU A 154 12.84 21.03 -4.43
CA LEU A 154 11.49 21.08 -3.89
C LEU A 154 10.52 21.59 -4.96
N SER A 155 9.31 21.07 -5.00
CA SER A 155 8.20 21.66 -5.77
C SER A 155 7.46 22.67 -4.89
N MET A 156 6.72 23.60 -5.48
CA MET A 156 5.85 24.48 -4.70
C MET A 156 4.79 23.70 -3.91
N HIS A 157 4.26 22.60 -4.46
CA HIS A 157 3.32 21.74 -3.76
C HIS A 157 3.93 21.18 -2.47
N THR A 158 5.14 20.64 -2.56
CA THR A 158 5.88 20.14 -1.39
C THR A 158 6.20 21.26 -0.41
N VAL A 159 6.61 22.44 -0.87
CA VAL A 159 6.86 23.60 0.01
C VAL A 159 5.62 23.96 0.83
N ARG A 160 4.42 23.93 0.23
CA ARG A 160 3.15 24.15 0.93
C ARG A 160 2.88 23.05 1.96
N GLN A 161 3.05 21.79 1.60
CA GLN A 161 2.85 20.68 2.55
C GLN A 161 3.80 20.77 3.74
N MET A 162 5.09 21.02 3.49
CA MET A 162 6.11 21.18 4.53
C MET A 162 5.80 22.32 5.50
N ARG A 163 5.18 23.39 5.00
CA ARG A 163 4.78 24.57 5.79
C ARG A 163 3.82 24.23 6.93
N ILE A 164 3.03 23.18 6.79
CA ILE A 164 1.99 22.79 7.76
C ILE A 164 2.11 21.35 8.25
N SER A 165 3.12 20.61 7.80
CA SER A 165 3.41 19.25 8.26
C SER A 165 4.90 19.02 8.48
N LYS A 166 5.27 18.83 9.74
CA LYS A 166 6.60 18.39 10.15
C LYS A 166 6.96 17.04 9.55
N HIS A 167 6.00 16.14 9.36
CA HIS A 167 6.23 14.80 8.81
C HIS A 167 6.52 14.86 7.31
N VAL A 168 5.92 15.81 6.59
CA VAL A 168 6.30 16.08 5.19
C VAL A 168 7.65 16.79 5.14
N ALA A 169 7.87 17.81 5.98
CA ALA A 169 9.16 18.51 6.08
C ALA A 169 10.31 17.55 6.35
N TYR A 170 10.13 16.60 7.26
CA TYR A 170 11.13 15.60 7.62
C TYR A 170 11.59 14.72 6.45
N GLN A 171 10.80 14.61 5.37
CA GLN A 171 11.15 13.80 4.20
C GLN A 171 12.00 14.55 3.16
N TYR A 172 12.03 15.89 3.23
CA TYR A 172 12.58 16.75 2.18
C TYR A 172 13.55 17.83 2.70
N MET A 173 13.44 18.24 3.97
CA MET A 173 14.38 19.18 4.60
C MET A 173 15.73 18.51 4.82
N PRO A 174 16.85 19.15 4.44
CA PRO A 174 18.16 18.68 4.84
C PRO A 174 18.37 18.84 6.35
N PHE A 175 19.19 17.98 6.94
CA PHE A 175 19.58 18.02 8.34
C PHE A 175 21.09 17.74 8.48
N ILE A 176 21.73 18.26 9.53
CA ILE A 176 23.21 18.19 9.66
C ILE A 176 23.71 16.76 9.89
N GLU A 177 22.88 15.91 10.48
CA GLU A 177 23.17 14.49 10.70
C GLU A 177 23.31 13.72 9.38
N GLU A 178 22.99 14.32 8.23
CA GLU A 178 23.29 13.73 6.93
C GLU A 178 24.80 13.60 6.65
N LEU A 179 25.65 14.32 7.37
CA LEU A 179 27.11 14.18 7.28
C LEU A 179 27.61 12.85 7.89
N ASP A 180 26.77 12.14 8.64
CA ASP A 180 27.04 10.78 9.11
C ASP A 180 27.24 9.82 7.92
N LYS A 181 28.35 9.09 7.94
CA LYS A 181 28.75 8.16 6.87
C LYS A 181 28.45 6.70 7.21
N VAL A 182 27.67 6.43 8.25
CA VAL A 182 27.18 5.07 8.52
C VAL A 182 26.24 4.59 7.41
N GLY A 183 26.28 3.31 7.08
CA GLY A 183 25.49 2.69 6.01
C GLY A 183 26.28 2.57 4.70
N HIS A 184 25.58 2.67 3.57
CA HIS A 184 26.16 2.50 2.24
C HIS A 184 26.00 3.76 1.36
N THR A 185 26.93 4.01 0.44
CA THR A 185 26.76 5.07 -0.56
C THR A 185 25.58 4.80 -1.49
N ASN A 186 25.49 3.55 -1.98
CA ASN A 186 24.40 3.07 -2.80
C ASN A 186 23.93 1.72 -2.24
N THR A 187 22.62 1.57 -2.04
CA THR A 187 22.01 0.29 -1.62
C THR A 187 21.42 -0.49 -2.79
N TRP A 188 21.42 0.10 -3.99
CA TRP A 188 20.74 -0.46 -5.17
C TRP A 188 21.61 -0.35 -6.42
N ILE A 189 22.27 -1.46 -6.72
CA ILE A 189 22.84 -1.74 -8.04
C ILE A 189 22.38 -3.17 -8.35
N GLY A 190 21.63 -3.36 -9.44
CA GLY A 190 21.20 -4.70 -9.84
C GLY A 190 22.40 -5.63 -10.05
N GLN A 191 22.23 -6.93 -9.81
CA GLN A 191 23.30 -7.92 -9.99
C GLN A 191 23.77 -8.01 -11.46
N PHE A 192 22.92 -7.58 -12.40
CA PHE A 192 23.29 -7.21 -13.75
C PHE A 192 22.94 -5.74 -13.99
N HIS A 193 23.89 -4.98 -14.53
CA HIS A 193 23.73 -3.58 -14.87
C HIS A 193 24.43 -3.28 -16.21
N GLN A 194 23.67 -2.78 -17.19
CA GLN A 194 24.18 -2.36 -18.48
C GLN A 194 23.45 -1.10 -18.97
N GLY A 195 24.12 0.04 -18.88
CA GLY A 195 23.51 1.34 -19.23
C GLY A 195 22.29 1.61 -18.35
N LEU A 196 21.11 1.78 -18.95
CA LEU A 196 19.87 2.03 -18.20
C LEU A 196 19.20 0.77 -17.61
N LEU A 197 19.65 -0.42 -18.00
CA LEU A 197 19.01 -1.67 -17.61
C LEU A 197 19.65 -2.24 -16.35
N GLU A 198 18.81 -2.55 -15.35
CA GLU A 198 19.19 -3.34 -14.18
C GLU A 198 18.34 -4.61 -14.11
N GLN A 199 18.95 -5.73 -13.74
CA GLN A 199 18.25 -7.00 -13.54
C GLN A 199 18.65 -7.65 -12.22
N MET A 200 17.64 -7.95 -11.41
CA MET A 200 17.77 -8.65 -10.12
C MET A 200 16.98 -9.97 -10.07
N TYR A 201 16.14 -10.20 -11.08
CA TYR A 201 15.21 -11.32 -11.11
C TYR A 201 15.17 -11.89 -12.53
N ALA A 202 14.92 -13.20 -12.66
CA ALA A 202 14.86 -13.85 -13.96
C ALA A 202 13.73 -13.28 -14.84
N ASN A 203 12.59 -12.95 -14.23
CA ASN A 203 11.35 -12.65 -14.94
C ASN A 203 11.06 -11.14 -15.14
N ARG A 204 11.93 -10.25 -14.66
CA ARG A 204 11.69 -8.80 -14.71
C ARG A 204 12.96 -7.98 -14.68
N VAL A 205 12.92 -6.83 -15.36
CA VAL A 205 14.02 -5.86 -15.43
C VAL A 205 13.55 -4.47 -15.02
N ILE A 206 14.51 -3.61 -14.69
CA ILE A 206 14.31 -2.21 -14.36
C ILE A 206 14.97 -1.35 -15.44
N PHE A 207 14.24 -0.35 -15.92
CA PHE A 207 14.74 0.67 -16.85
C PHE A 207 14.84 2.01 -16.11
N LEU A 208 16.05 2.56 -16.00
CA LEU A 208 16.31 3.87 -15.40
C LEU A 208 16.28 4.95 -16.48
N LEU A 209 15.15 5.61 -16.71
CA LEU A 209 14.99 6.54 -17.85
C LEU A 209 15.45 7.97 -17.59
N ASN A 210 15.76 8.31 -16.35
CA ASN A 210 16.21 9.64 -15.94
C ASN A 210 16.96 9.54 -14.61
N MET A 211 17.90 10.45 -14.33
CA MET A 211 18.64 10.52 -13.05
C MET A 211 18.09 11.60 -12.11
N SER A 212 17.26 12.51 -12.63
CA SER A 212 16.65 13.61 -11.88
C SER A 212 15.19 13.33 -11.49
N CYS A 213 14.75 14.00 -10.43
CA CYS A 213 13.36 14.06 -9.97
C CYS A 213 12.91 15.53 -9.92
N PRO A 214 11.59 15.82 -9.93
CA PRO A 214 11.07 17.13 -9.55
C PRO A 214 11.38 17.49 -8.09
N VAL A 215 11.38 16.50 -7.20
CA VAL A 215 11.63 16.66 -5.76
C VAL A 215 12.60 15.58 -5.28
N TYR A 216 13.56 15.93 -4.42
CA TYR A 216 14.54 14.98 -3.87
C TYR A 216 14.21 14.61 -2.42
N CYS A 217 13.90 13.34 -2.22
CA CYS A 217 13.66 12.76 -0.90
C CYS A 217 15.00 12.54 -0.18
N ARG A 218 15.08 12.85 1.11
CA ARG A 218 16.33 12.72 1.89
C ARG A 218 16.72 11.26 2.20
N PHE A 219 15.77 10.34 2.07
CA PHE A 219 15.99 8.88 2.18
C PHE A 219 16.22 8.17 0.84
N CYS A 220 16.42 8.92 -0.26
CA CYS A 220 16.54 8.32 -1.60
C CYS A 220 17.85 7.52 -1.78
N PHE A 221 17.77 6.32 -2.34
CA PHE A 221 18.96 5.49 -2.64
C PHE A 221 19.97 6.14 -3.61
N ARG A 222 19.54 7.17 -4.36
CA ARG A 222 20.36 7.96 -5.28
C ARG A 222 20.52 9.41 -4.79
N LYS A 223 20.52 9.65 -3.46
CA LYS A 223 20.58 11.02 -2.90
C LYS A 223 21.92 11.73 -3.12
N HIS A 224 23.02 10.98 -3.27
CA HIS A 224 24.33 11.55 -3.52
C HIS A 224 24.35 12.35 -4.83
N LYS A 225 25.01 13.51 -4.80
CA LYS A 225 25.14 14.41 -5.95
C LYS A 225 25.75 13.72 -7.18
N ASP A 226 26.73 12.84 -6.98
CA ASP A 226 27.38 12.11 -8.06
C ASP A 226 26.37 11.28 -8.85
N SER A 227 25.48 10.55 -8.17
CA SER A 227 24.40 9.79 -8.82
C SER A 227 23.43 10.69 -9.60
N ARG A 228 23.20 11.92 -9.16
CA ARG A 228 22.32 12.88 -9.86
C ARG A 228 22.97 13.55 -11.06
N ASN A 229 24.31 13.61 -11.08
CA ASN A 229 25.09 14.20 -12.14
C ASN A 229 25.43 13.22 -13.28
N GLU A 230 25.12 11.93 -13.09
CA GLU A 230 25.21 10.94 -14.17
C GLU A 230 24.40 11.38 -15.40
N ALA A 231 24.89 11.05 -16.59
CA ALA A 231 24.25 11.42 -17.83
C ALA A 231 22.87 10.75 -17.95
N ASN A 232 21.84 11.52 -18.30
CA ASN A 232 20.53 10.95 -18.59
C ASN A 232 20.62 10.05 -19.83
N PRO A 233 19.95 8.89 -19.83
CA PRO A 233 19.88 8.03 -21.01
C PRO A 233 19.22 8.75 -22.20
N ALA A 234 19.67 8.39 -23.40
CA ALA A 234 19.09 8.80 -24.66
C ALA A 234 18.29 7.65 -25.30
N GLU A 235 17.56 7.93 -26.38
CA GLU A 235 16.79 6.90 -27.10
C GLU A 235 17.62 5.69 -27.57
N PRO A 236 18.88 5.83 -28.04
CA PRO A 236 19.70 4.66 -28.39
C PRO A 236 19.92 3.70 -27.21
N ASP A 237 20.05 4.23 -25.99
CA ASP A 237 20.18 3.42 -24.78
C ASP A 237 18.88 2.66 -24.50
N VAL A 238 17.72 3.31 -24.68
CA VAL A 238 16.39 2.69 -24.59
C VAL A 238 16.25 1.53 -25.56
N LEU A 239 16.64 1.73 -26.83
CA LEU A 239 16.56 0.68 -27.84
C LEU A 239 17.47 -0.50 -27.50
N SER A 240 18.68 -0.25 -27.01
CA SER A 240 19.60 -1.31 -26.56
C SER A 240 19.01 -2.13 -25.40
N ALA A 241 18.38 -1.47 -24.43
CA ALA A 241 17.70 -2.15 -23.33
C ALA A 241 16.48 -2.96 -23.80
N VAL A 242 15.72 -2.45 -24.78
CA VAL A 242 14.61 -3.19 -25.40
C VAL A 242 15.13 -4.42 -26.15
N ASP A 243 16.27 -4.32 -26.84
CA ASP A 243 16.88 -5.46 -27.55
C ASP A 243 17.28 -6.57 -26.56
N HIS A 244 17.82 -6.21 -25.39
CA HIS A 244 18.08 -7.18 -24.31
C HIS A 244 16.80 -7.89 -23.87
N VAL A 245 15.70 -7.15 -23.65
CA VAL A 245 14.40 -7.73 -23.27
C VAL A 245 13.87 -8.65 -24.38
N ARG A 246 14.02 -8.25 -25.65
CA ARG A 246 13.60 -9.08 -26.80
C ARG A 246 14.36 -10.41 -26.84
N ASN A 247 15.63 -10.40 -26.48
CA ASN A 247 16.50 -11.58 -26.42
C ASN A 247 16.40 -12.37 -25.12
N SER A 248 15.54 -11.95 -24.17
CA SER A 248 15.38 -12.58 -22.85
C SER A 248 13.93 -13.06 -22.63
N PRO A 249 13.52 -14.24 -23.16
CA PRO A 249 12.13 -14.71 -23.11
C PRO A 249 11.55 -14.88 -21.71
N ALA A 250 12.41 -15.04 -20.69
CA ALA A 250 12.00 -15.12 -19.29
C ALA A 250 11.41 -13.79 -18.77
N VAL A 251 11.83 -12.64 -19.31
CA VAL A 251 11.42 -11.30 -18.85
C VAL A 251 9.98 -11.00 -19.26
N LYS A 252 9.05 -11.02 -18.31
CA LYS A 252 7.62 -10.75 -18.53
C LYS A 252 7.20 -9.35 -18.08
N GLU A 253 7.90 -8.78 -17.11
CA GLU A 253 7.56 -7.45 -16.56
C GLU A 253 8.74 -6.48 -16.66
N ILE A 254 8.42 -5.21 -16.94
CA ILE A 254 9.40 -4.12 -16.95
C ILE A 254 8.97 -3.05 -15.97
N VAL A 255 9.88 -2.68 -15.06
CA VAL A 255 9.72 -1.52 -14.17
C VAL A 255 10.43 -0.34 -14.80
N VAL A 256 9.68 0.70 -15.13
CA VAL A 256 10.23 1.94 -15.69
C VAL A 256 10.33 2.96 -14.55
N THR A 257 11.54 3.37 -14.22
CA THR A 257 11.88 4.21 -13.05
C THR A 257 13.10 5.10 -13.36
N GLY A 258 13.86 5.49 -12.35
CA GLY A 258 15.06 6.33 -12.44
C GLY A 258 15.16 7.21 -11.20
N GLY A 259 15.32 8.51 -11.42
CA GLY A 259 14.81 9.55 -10.54
C GLY A 259 13.29 9.57 -10.64
N ASP A 260 12.75 10.27 -11.63
CA ASP A 260 11.35 10.13 -12.04
C ASP A 260 11.28 9.90 -13.57
N PRO A 261 10.66 8.80 -14.03
CA PRO A 261 10.68 8.44 -15.45
C PRO A 261 9.93 9.45 -16.32
N PHE A 262 8.97 10.19 -15.75
CA PHE A 262 8.16 11.18 -16.47
C PHE A 262 8.89 12.51 -16.72
N MET A 263 10.11 12.66 -16.21
CA MET A 263 11.00 13.78 -16.57
C MET A 263 11.47 13.72 -18.03
N SER A 264 11.27 12.60 -18.74
CA SER A 264 11.53 12.48 -20.17
C SER A 264 10.35 11.79 -20.88
N ARG A 265 9.37 12.58 -21.33
CA ARG A 265 8.23 12.08 -22.13
C ARG A 265 8.70 11.36 -23.40
N ARG A 266 9.80 11.82 -24.00
CA ARG A 266 10.42 11.22 -25.18
C ARG A 266 10.92 9.80 -24.92
N ASN A 267 11.76 9.60 -23.89
CA ASN A 267 12.25 8.27 -23.53
C ASN A 267 11.11 7.36 -23.05
N MET A 268 10.12 7.92 -22.35
CA MET A 268 8.93 7.18 -21.93
C MET A 268 8.12 6.66 -23.13
N ALA A 269 7.86 7.51 -24.13
CA ALA A 269 7.19 7.09 -25.35
C ALA A 269 7.99 6.02 -26.10
N CYS A 270 9.30 6.24 -26.31
CA CYS A 270 10.19 5.26 -26.93
C CYS A 270 10.15 3.91 -26.21
N THR A 271 10.21 3.92 -24.87
CA THR A 271 10.15 2.71 -24.04
C THR A 271 8.84 1.96 -24.20
N ILE A 272 7.70 2.65 -24.02
CA ILE A 272 6.37 2.02 -24.07
C ILE A 272 6.09 1.46 -25.47
N ASP A 273 6.37 2.24 -26.51
CA ASP A 273 6.03 1.88 -27.89
C ASP A 273 6.85 0.68 -28.38
N ASN A 274 8.13 0.60 -28.04
CA ASN A 274 8.97 -0.52 -28.44
C ASN A 274 8.71 -1.80 -27.59
N LEU A 275 8.46 -1.68 -26.27
CA LEU A 275 8.09 -2.83 -25.43
C LEU A 275 6.69 -3.37 -25.74
N ALA A 276 5.81 -2.54 -26.30
CA ALA A 276 4.52 -2.95 -26.81
C ALA A 276 4.64 -3.96 -27.97
N GLU A 277 5.77 -4.02 -28.68
CA GLU A 277 6.00 -4.99 -29.77
C GLU A 277 6.66 -6.30 -29.31
N VAL A 278 7.18 -6.37 -28.08
CA VAL A 278 7.87 -7.57 -27.59
C VAL A 278 6.85 -8.61 -27.10
N ALA A 279 6.68 -9.73 -27.82
CA ALA A 279 5.55 -10.64 -27.63
C ALA A 279 5.42 -11.22 -26.20
N HIS A 280 6.53 -11.55 -25.54
CA HIS A 280 6.55 -12.16 -24.21
C HIS A 280 6.39 -11.17 -23.05
N VAL A 281 6.47 -9.86 -23.31
CA VAL A 281 6.25 -8.82 -22.29
C VAL A 281 4.75 -8.67 -22.01
N ARG A 282 4.37 -8.67 -20.74
CA ARG A 282 2.98 -8.66 -20.28
C ARG A 282 2.61 -7.37 -19.56
N THR A 283 3.50 -6.86 -18.70
CA THR A 283 3.20 -5.71 -17.86
C THR A 283 4.32 -4.68 -17.90
N LEU A 284 3.95 -3.41 -18.07
CA LEU A 284 4.80 -2.26 -17.82
C LEU A 284 4.38 -1.57 -16.52
N ARG A 285 5.30 -1.41 -15.58
CA ARG A 285 5.06 -0.74 -14.29
C ARG A 285 5.83 0.56 -14.25
N LEU A 286 5.12 1.68 -14.24
CA LEU A 286 5.68 3.02 -14.25
C LEU A 286 5.81 3.53 -12.81
N ALA A 287 7.03 3.69 -12.30
CA ALA A 287 7.27 4.09 -10.93
C ALA A 287 7.53 5.60 -10.83
N THR A 288 6.61 6.34 -10.22
CA THR A 288 6.71 7.79 -10.03
C THR A 288 6.23 8.17 -8.65
N ARG A 289 6.93 9.09 -8.00
CA ARG A 289 6.46 9.70 -6.76
C ARG A 289 5.86 11.10 -6.98
N SER A 290 5.86 11.57 -8.23
CA SER A 290 5.28 12.88 -8.58
C SER A 290 3.78 12.99 -8.28
N VAL A 291 3.05 11.88 -8.15
CA VAL A 291 1.65 11.91 -7.69
C VAL A 291 1.51 12.56 -6.30
N ALA A 292 2.44 12.30 -5.40
CA ALA A 292 2.41 12.83 -4.02
C ALA A 292 3.05 14.22 -3.92
N TYR A 293 4.24 14.41 -4.50
CA TYR A 293 5.03 15.63 -4.28
C TYR A 293 4.93 16.66 -5.41
N TYR A 294 4.40 16.31 -6.58
CA TYR A 294 4.35 17.21 -7.74
C TYR A 294 3.19 16.85 -8.70
N PRO A 295 1.94 16.92 -8.21
CA PRO A 295 0.77 16.50 -8.98
C PRO A 295 0.55 17.33 -10.25
N ASP A 296 1.07 18.56 -10.31
CA ASP A 296 1.05 19.41 -11.50
C ASP A 296 1.69 18.76 -12.74
N LEU A 297 2.60 17.78 -12.56
CA LEU A 297 3.13 16.99 -13.67
C LEU A 297 2.02 16.31 -14.49
N PHE A 298 0.96 15.88 -13.81
CA PHE A 298 -0.15 15.12 -14.39
C PHE A 298 -1.36 15.99 -14.67
N LEU A 299 -1.62 17.00 -13.82
CA LEU A 299 -2.79 17.87 -13.90
C LEU A 299 -2.55 19.14 -14.70
N GLY A 300 -1.30 19.58 -14.83
CA GLY A 300 -0.94 20.75 -15.63
C GLY A 300 -1.26 20.56 -17.11
N GLU A 301 -1.28 21.68 -17.85
CA GLU A 301 -1.62 21.70 -19.28
C GLU A 301 -2.93 20.94 -19.59
N ASP A 302 -3.97 21.16 -18.79
CA ASP A 302 -5.29 20.52 -18.94
C ASP A 302 -5.22 18.97 -18.95
N GLY A 303 -4.31 18.38 -18.17
CA GLY A 303 -4.21 16.94 -17.99
C GLY A 303 -3.64 16.18 -19.20
N VAL A 304 -2.88 16.84 -20.08
CA VAL A 304 -2.27 16.22 -21.28
C VAL A 304 -1.47 14.95 -20.95
N TYR A 305 -0.76 14.93 -19.82
CA TYR A 305 0.01 13.75 -19.41
C TYR A 305 -0.88 12.56 -19.04
N LEU A 306 -1.97 12.80 -18.30
CA LEU A 306 -2.95 11.77 -17.97
C LEU A 306 -3.66 11.24 -19.22
N ASN A 307 -4.03 12.13 -20.14
CA ASN A 307 -4.65 11.73 -21.42
C ASN A 307 -3.72 10.84 -22.23
N TRP A 308 -2.44 11.22 -22.33
CA TRP A 308 -1.43 10.40 -22.99
C TRP A 308 -1.25 9.03 -22.33
N LEU A 309 -1.24 8.94 -20.99
CA LEU A 309 -1.17 7.66 -20.29
C LEU A 309 -2.38 6.76 -20.59
N LYS A 310 -3.60 7.31 -20.60
CA LYS A 310 -4.83 6.59 -20.94
C LYS A 310 -4.78 6.04 -22.37
N GLU A 311 -4.31 6.84 -23.33
CA GLU A 311 -4.13 6.41 -24.73
C GLU A 311 -3.11 5.27 -24.84
N LYS A 312 -1.94 5.39 -24.19
CA LYS A 312 -0.90 4.36 -24.18
C LYS A 312 -1.37 3.08 -23.51
N HIS A 313 -2.11 3.18 -22.41
CA HIS A 313 -2.70 2.02 -21.76
C HIS A 313 -3.68 1.29 -22.68
N LEU A 314 -4.58 2.01 -23.35
CA LEU A 314 -5.51 1.42 -24.31
C LEU A 314 -4.78 0.69 -25.44
N ALA A 315 -3.72 1.29 -26.00
CA ALA A 315 -2.89 0.67 -27.04
C ALA A 315 -2.21 -0.62 -26.55
N LEU A 316 -1.70 -0.64 -25.30
CA LEU A 316 -1.15 -1.85 -24.69
C LEU A 316 -2.21 -2.93 -24.49
N GLN A 317 -3.41 -2.57 -24.02
CA GLN A 317 -4.51 -3.52 -23.83
C GLN A 317 -4.92 -4.20 -25.14
N GLN A 318 -4.94 -3.48 -26.25
CA GLN A 318 -5.22 -4.04 -27.58
C GLN A 318 -4.23 -5.15 -27.98
N LYS A 319 -3.02 -5.14 -27.38
CA LYS A 319 -1.99 -6.17 -27.56
C LYS A 319 -1.94 -7.19 -26.42
N GLY A 320 -2.95 -7.20 -25.54
CA GLY A 320 -3.00 -8.11 -24.38
C GLY A 320 -1.97 -7.79 -23.30
N LYS A 321 -1.56 -6.52 -23.19
CA LYS A 321 -0.59 -6.04 -22.19
C LYS A 321 -1.26 -5.09 -21.20
N ARG A 322 -0.62 -4.91 -20.05
CA ARG A 322 -1.08 -4.03 -18.97
C ARG A 322 -0.08 -2.93 -18.66
N MET A 323 -0.60 -1.79 -18.21
CA MET A 323 0.17 -0.71 -17.61
C MET A 323 -0.32 -0.52 -16.17
N GLU A 324 0.63 -0.36 -15.26
CA GLU A 324 0.37 -0.06 -13.85
C GLU A 324 1.26 1.11 -13.42
N VAL A 325 0.81 1.89 -12.44
CA VAL A 325 1.57 2.99 -11.85
C VAL A 325 1.93 2.63 -10.41
N ALA A 326 3.23 2.60 -10.12
CA ALA A 326 3.74 2.53 -8.76
C ALA A 326 3.92 3.95 -8.24
N THR A 327 3.44 4.25 -7.05
CA THR A 327 3.72 5.52 -6.39
C THR A 327 3.99 5.36 -4.90
N HIS A 328 4.55 6.40 -4.28
CA HIS A 328 4.94 6.36 -2.88
C HIS A 328 4.21 7.43 -2.07
N PHE A 329 3.67 7.00 -0.95
CA PHE A 329 3.19 7.88 0.12
C PHE A 329 3.71 7.33 1.44
N ILE A 330 4.19 8.23 2.30
CA ILE A 330 4.82 7.93 3.57
C ILE A 330 3.90 8.29 4.73
N HIS A 331 3.25 9.45 4.67
CA HIS A 331 2.41 10.00 5.74
C HIS A 331 1.08 10.55 5.17
N PRO A 332 -0.05 10.49 5.92
CA PRO A 332 -1.35 11.00 5.44
C PRO A 332 -1.33 12.48 5.01
N ASP A 333 -0.47 13.31 5.59
CA ASP A 333 -0.31 14.73 5.21
C ASP A 333 0.26 14.95 3.79
N GLU A 334 0.79 13.90 3.13
CA GLU A 334 1.15 13.99 1.71
C GLU A 334 -0.07 13.88 0.79
N VAL A 335 -1.22 13.40 1.31
CA VAL A 335 -2.44 13.24 0.53
C VAL A 335 -3.05 14.62 0.26
N SER A 336 -3.31 14.90 -1.01
CA SER A 336 -3.97 16.13 -1.45
C SER A 336 -5.16 15.82 -2.36
N PRO A 337 -6.13 16.75 -2.53
CA PRO A 337 -7.19 16.58 -3.52
C PRO A 337 -6.64 16.29 -4.92
N GLN A 338 -5.53 16.92 -5.29
CA GLN A 338 -4.84 16.72 -6.55
C GLN A 338 -4.31 15.28 -6.68
N SER A 339 -3.65 14.77 -5.64
CA SER A 339 -3.08 13.42 -5.65
C SER A 339 -4.17 12.34 -5.75
N LEU A 340 -5.25 12.48 -4.98
CA LEU A 340 -6.41 11.57 -5.04
C LEU A 340 -7.12 11.64 -6.41
N ALA A 341 -7.15 12.81 -7.06
CA ALA A 341 -7.77 12.97 -8.37
C ALA A 341 -6.99 12.21 -9.45
N ILE A 342 -5.65 12.26 -9.40
CA ILE A 342 -4.78 11.50 -10.30
C ILE A 342 -5.02 9.99 -10.14
N ILE A 343 -5.06 9.49 -8.90
CA ILE A 343 -5.30 8.07 -8.61
C ILE A 343 -6.67 7.66 -9.15
N ASN A 344 -7.73 8.41 -8.82
CA ASN A 344 -9.09 8.16 -9.30
C ASN A 344 -9.15 8.09 -10.82
N GLU A 345 -8.54 9.05 -11.51
CA GLU A 345 -8.57 9.13 -12.98
C GLU A 345 -7.87 7.93 -13.62
N LEU A 346 -6.72 7.50 -13.09
CA LEU A 346 -6.00 6.33 -13.60
C LEU A 346 -6.81 5.04 -13.39
N VAL A 347 -7.32 4.82 -12.17
CA VAL A 347 -8.04 3.58 -11.81
C VAL A 347 -9.36 3.47 -12.56
N ARG A 348 -10.11 4.56 -12.72
CA ARG A 348 -11.36 4.57 -13.52
C ARG A 348 -11.15 4.23 -14.98
N ASN A 349 -9.92 4.35 -15.49
CA ASN A 349 -9.52 4.02 -16.86
C ASN A 349 -8.74 2.69 -16.95
N GLY A 350 -8.80 1.84 -15.92
CA GLY A 350 -8.20 0.50 -15.93
C GLY A 350 -6.69 0.46 -15.68
N ILE A 351 -6.08 1.60 -15.32
CA ILE A 351 -4.66 1.67 -14.92
C ILE A 351 -4.58 1.49 -13.40
N THR A 352 -4.13 0.32 -12.96
CA THR A 352 -3.93 0.06 -11.53
C THR A 352 -2.86 0.99 -10.97
N VAL A 353 -3.18 1.65 -9.85
CA VAL A 353 -2.22 2.40 -9.05
C VAL A 353 -1.92 1.63 -7.78
N TYR A 354 -0.64 1.39 -7.47
CA TYR A 354 -0.24 0.72 -6.25
C TYR A 354 0.77 1.52 -5.43
N ILE A 355 0.67 1.38 -4.11
CA ILE A 355 1.36 2.21 -3.12
C ILE A 355 2.51 1.43 -2.50
N GLN A 356 3.68 2.09 -2.42
CA GLN A 356 4.80 1.62 -1.61
C GLN A 356 5.20 2.67 -0.58
N THR A 357 5.56 2.22 0.60
CA THR A 357 5.74 3.08 1.78
C THR A 357 7.05 2.71 2.48
N PRO A 358 8.16 3.41 2.19
CA PRO A 358 9.33 3.40 3.06
C PRO A 358 8.95 3.67 4.52
N PHE A 359 9.48 2.85 5.44
CA PHE A 359 9.27 3.00 6.88
C PHE A 359 10.32 3.94 7.48
N LEU A 360 9.89 5.09 7.98
CA LEU A 360 10.71 6.17 8.50
C LEU A 360 10.39 6.40 9.97
N LYS A 361 11.40 6.24 10.83
CA LYS A 361 11.34 6.57 12.25
C LYS A 361 10.82 7.99 12.49
N ASP A 362 9.99 8.18 13.51
CA ASP A 362 9.40 9.45 13.92
C ASP A 362 8.51 10.11 12.84
N CYS A 363 8.09 9.34 11.83
CA CYS A 363 7.32 9.84 10.70
C CYS A 363 6.16 8.96 10.27
N ASN A 364 6.36 7.65 10.09
CA ASN A 364 5.27 6.72 9.79
C ASN A 364 5.39 5.42 10.59
N ASP A 365 5.98 5.52 11.78
CA ASP A 365 6.29 4.40 12.65
C ASP A 365 5.22 4.13 13.72
N GLN A 366 4.04 4.72 13.57
CA GLN A 366 2.84 4.49 14.38
C GLN A 366 1.70 3.88 13.57
N GLY A 367 0.86 3.11 14.25
CA GLY A 367 -0.27 2.42 13.62
C GLY A 367 -1.36 3.35 13.05
N PRO A 368 -1.90 4.30 13.84
CA PRO A 368 -3.03 5.14 13.42
C PRO A 368 -2.80 5.97 12.15
N GLU A 369 -1.60 6.53 11.97
CA GLU A 369 -1.29 7.36 10.80
C GLU A 369 -1.27 6.54 9.50
N LEU A 370 -0.76 5.31 9.55
CA LEU A 370 -0.78 4.39 8.42
C LEU A 370 -2.19 3.87 8.12
N VAL A 371 -3.02 3.62 9.15
CA VAL A 371 -4.45 3.33 8.96
C VAL A 371 -5.13 4.48 8.21
N ARG A 372 -4.88 5.73 8.61
CA ARG A 372 -5.44 6.91 7.93
C ARG A 372 -4.93 7.01 6.49
N LEU A 373 -3.62 6.88 6.28
CA LEU A 373 -3.00 6.95 4.95
C LEU A 373 -3.58 5.92 4.00
N PHE A 374 -3.58 4.65 4.40
CA PHE A 374 -4.05 3.58 3.53
C PHE A 374 -5.55 3.64 3.32
N SER A 375 -6.35 4.09 4.30
CA SER A 375 -7.79 4.31 4.10
C SER A 375 -8.08 5.38 3.04
N LEU A 376 -7.35 6.51 3.08
CA LEU A 376 -7.47 7.58 2.08
C LEU A 376 -7.12 7.08 0.66
N LEU A 377 -5.98 6.40 0.52
CA LEU A 377 -5.50 5.90 -0.76
C LEU A 377 -6.37 4.75 -1.30
N ARG A 378 -6.83 3.87 -0.40
CA ARG A 378 -7.79 2.79 -0.72
C ARG A 378 -9.08 3.37 -1.28
N GLY A 379 -9.62 4.39 -0.64
CA GLY A 379 -10.83 5.08 -1.06
C GLY A 379 -10.70 5.69 -2.47
N ALA A 380 -9.54 6.26 -2.80
CA ALA A 380 -9.25 6.73 -4.17
C ALA A 380 -9.01 5.61 -5.19
N GLY A 381 -9.05 4.34 -4.76
CA GLY A 381 -8.92 3.18 -5.63
C GLY A 381 -7.51 2.63 -5.78
N ALA A 382 -6.53 3.09 -5.00
CA ALA A 382 -5.19 2.50 -5.01
C ALA A 382 -5.15 1.13 -4.30
N GLU A 383 -4.14 0.33 -4.66
CA GLU A 383 -3.79 -0.94 -4.01
C GLU A 383 -2.56 -0.77 -3.11
N MET A 384 -2.63 -1.25 -1.86
CA MET A 384 -1.47 -1.23 -0.96
C MET A 384 -0.56 -2.41 -1.29
N HIS A 385 0.74 -2.14 -1.51
CA HIS A 385 1.69 -3.16 -1.95
C HIS A 385 2.73 -3.46 -0.88
N TYR A 386 3.60 -2.51 -0.54
CA TYR A 386 4.70 -2.74 0.39
C TYR A 386 4.88 -1.64 1.42
N ILE A 387 5.15 -2.04 2.66
CA ILE A 387 5.95 -1.25 3.60
C ILE A 387 7.39 -1.79 3.54
N TYR A 388 8.37 -0.91 3.29
CA TYR A 388 9.78 -1.30 3.31
C TYR A 388 10.41 -1.01 4.67
N ILE A 389 10.79 -2.07 5.39
CA ILE A 389 11.48 -2.00 6.69
C ILE A 389 12.83 -2.73 6.60
N PRO A 390 13.92 -2.17 7.15
CA PRO A 390 14.03 -0.79 7.59
C PRO A 390 14.04 0.17 6.40
N CYS A 391 14.02 1.49 6.66
CA CYS A 391 14.52 2.44 5.66
C CYS A 391 15.93 2.01 5.24
N SER A 392 16.20 1.96 3.93
CA SER A 392 17.48 1.40 3.49
C SER A 392 18.65 2.19 4.06
N PRO A 393 19.71 1.48 4.53
CA PRO A 393 20.79 2.09 5.27
C PRO A 393 21.80 2.74 4.33
N ILE A 394 21.57 4.02 4.01
CA ILE A 394 22.45 4.82 3.17
C ILE A 394 23.14 5.90 3.98
N HIS A 395 24.26 6.42 3.47
CA HIS A 395 24.93 7.54 4.13
C HIS A 395 23.98 8.73 4.35
N GLY A 396 24.07 9.30 5.54
CA GLY A 396 23.30 10.45 5.94
C GLY A 396 21.80 10.22 6.05
N ASN A 397 21.34 9.01 6.37
CA ASN A 397 19.91 8.78 6.59
C ASN A 397 19.62 7.93 7.84
N SER A 398 20.62 7.80 8.73
CA SER A 398 20.55 6.98 9.96
C SER A 398 19.42 7.41 10.91
N ILE A 399 19.02 8.68 10.85
CA ILE A 399 17.88 9.20 11.62
C ILE A 399 16.54 8.51 11.29
N TYR A 400 16.39 7.96 10.08
CA TYR A 400 15.17 7.27 9.66
C TYR A 400 15.13 5.80 10.08
N TRP A 401 16.21 5.26 10.62
CA TRP A 401 16.33 3.83 10.84
C TRP A 401 15.54 3.40 12.08
N SER A 402 14.67 2.41 11.88
CA SER A 402 13.98 1.68 12.93
C SER A 402 14.41 0.22 12.91
N PRO A 403 14.38 -0.48 14.06
CA PRO A 403 14.60 -1.92 14.07
C PRO A 403 13.48 -2.66 13.31
N ILE A 404 13.76 -3.88 12.86
CA ILE A 404 12.79 -4.73 12.15
C ILE A 404 11.51 -4.92 12.98
N SER A 405 11.66 -5.16 14.29
CA SER A 405 10.54 -5.30 15.24
C SER A 405 9.51 -4.18 15.14
N SER A 406 9.91 -2.93 14.89
CA SER A 406 8.96 -1.83 14.70
C SER A 406 8.04 -2.06 13.50
N GLY A 407 8.57 -2.55 12.38
CA GLY A 407 7.76 -2.90 11.21
C GLY A 407 6.81 -4.07 11.47
N ILE A 408 7.24 -5.05 12.28
CA ILE A 408 6.40 -6.21 12.65
C ILE A 408 5.27 -5.81 13.62
N SER A 409 5.55 -4.95 14.60
CA SER A 409 4.53 -4.38 15.49
C SER A 409 3.49 -3.59 14.70
N ILE A 410 3.92 -2.83 13.70
CA ILE A 410 3.01 -2.09 12.80
C ILE A 410 2.16 -3.03 11.96
N ALA A 411 2.73 -4.11 11.44
CA ALA A 411 1.97 -5.14 10.72
C ALA A 411 0.82 -5.69 11.58
N SER A 412 1.12 -5.99 12.85
CA SER A 412 0.13 -6.48 13.81
C SER A 412 -0.96 -5.45 14.08
N TYR A 413 -0.61 -4.17 14.25
CA TYR A 413 -1.59 -3.10 14.44
C TYR A 413 -2.50 -2.95 13.20
N LEU A 414 -1.92 -2.91 11.99
CA LEU A 414 -2.67 -2.79 10.74
C LEU A 414 -3.62 -3.97 10.54
N ARG A 415 -3.21 -5.19 10.91
CA ARG A 415 -4.08 -6.37 10.85
C ARG A 415 -5.30 -6.27 11.75
N ALA A 416 -5.24 -5.55 12.87
CA ALA A 416 -6.39 -5.33 13.73
C ALA A 416 -7.29 -4.18 13.26
N HIS A 417 -6.70 -3.11 12.70
CA HIS A 417 -7.38 -1.82 12.56
C HIS A 417 -7.64 -1.38 11.11
N LEU A 418 -7.26 -2.20 10.13
CA LEU A 418 -7.43 -1.88 8.71
C LEU A 418 -8.18 -3.01 8.01
N SER A 419 -9.01 -2.65 7.02
CA SER A 419 -9.62 -3.66 6.13
C SER A 419 -8.54 -4.52 5.47
N ASP A 420 -8.76 -5.83 5.39
CA ASP A 420 -7.78 -6.80 4.86
C ASP A 420 -7.31 -6.49 3.44
N ARG A 421 -8.14 -5.90 2.57
CA ARG A 421 -7.74 -5.45 1.23
C ARG A 421 -6.81 -4.25 1.23
N ALA A 422 -6.72 -3.53 2.34
CA ALA A 422 -5.91 -2.34 2.49
C ALA A 422 -4.55 -2.57 3.16
N ILE A 423 -4.28 -3.79 3.66
CA ILE A 423 -3.01 -4.11 4.32
C ILE A 423 -1.89 -4.27 3.27
N PRO A 424 -0.72 -3.62 3.41
CA PRO A 424 0.47 -3.90 2.59
C PRO A 424 1.29 -5.09 3.14
N SER A 425 2.14 -5.69 2.32
CA SER A 425 3.13 -6.66 2.81
C SER A 425 4.32 -5.96 3.46
N ILE A 426 4.87 -6.55 4.52
CA ILE A 426 6.11 -6.06 5.15
C ILE A 426 7.30 -6.68 4.44
N CYS A 427 8.13 -5.84 3.83
CA CYS A 427 9.18 -6.26 2.92
C CYS A 427 10.53 -5.65 3.29
N THR A 428 11.59 -6.44 3.17
CA THR A 428 12.97 -5.94 3.12
C THR A 428 13.53 -6.15 1.73
N ALA A 429 14.13 -5.11 1.17
CA ALA A 429 14.85 -5.22 -0.08
C ALA A 429 16.33 -5.44 0.19
N THR A 430 16.81 -6.64 -0.13
CA THR A 430 18.22 -7.02 -0.02
C THR A 430 18.93 -6.87 -1.37
N PRO A 431 20.27 -6.84 -1.41
CA PRO A 431 21.04 -6.81 -2.66
C PRO A 431 20.72 -7.94 -3.65
N ILE A 432 20.25 -9.09 -3.18
CA ILE A 432 19.94 -10.26 -4.03
C ILE A 432 18.44 -10.39 -4.34
N GLY A 433 17.62 -9.47 -3.85
CA GLY A 433 16.19 -9.48 -4.06
C GLY A 433 15.40 -9.17 -2.81
N LYS A 434 14.10 -9.06 -2.96
CA LYS A 434 13.20 -8.72 -1.86
C LYS A 434 12.76 -9.98 -1.12
N ILE A 435 12.54 -9.85 0.18
CA ILE A 435 11.90 -10.87 1.01
C ILE A 435 10.63 -10.28 1.64
N ASP A 436 9.64 -11.14 1.84
CA ASP A 436 8.43 -10.82 2.60
C ASP A 436 8.54 -11.54 3.95
N TRP A 437 8.49 -10.77 5.04
CA TRP A 437 8.80 -11.27 6.39
C TRP A 437 7.86 -12.40 6.80
N PHE A 438 8.41 -13.43 7.46
CA PHE A 438 7.70 -14.61 7.99
C PHE A 438 7.02 -15.51 6.96
N SER A 439 7.21 -15.26 5.66
CA SER A 439 6.73 -16.12 4.58
C SER A 439 7.88 -16.62 3.70
N SER A 440 8.56 -15.70 3.02
CA SER A 440 9.64 -16.01 2.07
C SER A 440 11.02 -15.62 2.58
N GLY A 441 11.12 -14.99 3.76
CA GLY A 441 12.38 -14.72 4.45
C GLY A 441 12.17 -14.27 5.91
N TRP A 442 13.23 -14.38 6.71
CA TRP A 442 13.24 -14.06 8.13
C TRP A 442 14.68 -13.84 8.64
N ALA A 443 14.81 -13.33 9.87
CA ALA A 443 16.09 -13.17 10.53
C ALA A 443 16.56 -14.51 11.11
N VAL A 444 17.81 -14.87 10.85
CA VAL A 444 18.41 -16.14 11.28
C VAL A 444 19.13 -15.96 12.60
N GLU A 445 20.12 -15.08 12.63
CA GLU A 445 20.98 -14.80 13.79
C GLU A 445 21.72 -13.47 13.57
N PRO A 446 22.27 -12.82 14.62
CA PRO A 446 23.15 -11.67 14.46
C PRO A 446 24.46 -12.07 13.76
N VAL A 447 25.09 -11.13 13.06
CA VAL A 447 26.44 -11.36 12.52
C VAL A 447 27.46 -11.24 13.66
N ALA A 448 28.30 -12.26 13.82
CA ALA A 448 29.35 -12.27 14.82
C ALA A 448 30.24 -11.02 14.71
N ASP A 449 30.55 -10.42 15.86
CA ASP A 449 31.38 -9.21 15.98
C ASP A 449 30.86 -7.96 15.23
N ASN A 450 29.55 -7.93 14.86
CA ASN A 450 28.92 -6.75 14.25
C ASN A 450 27.44 -6.57 14.63
N ASP A 451 27.18 -5.71 15.62
CA ASP A 451 25.83 -5.44 16.15
C ASP A 451 24.87 -4.71 15.18
N ASN A 452 25.36 -4.25 14.02
CA ASN A 452 24.53 -3.56 13.02
C ASN A 452 24.22 -4.45 11.80
N LEU A 453 24.66 -5.71 11.80
CA LEU A 453 24.38 -6.67 10.75
C LEU A 453 23.62 -7.88 11.31
N ILE A 454 22.63 -8.33 10.56
CA ILE A 454 21.91 -9.59 10.81
C ILE A 454 22.01 -10.49 9.59
N TRP A 455 21.97 -11.80 9.80
CA TRP A 455 21.74 -12.76 8.73
C TRP A 455 20.25 -12.84 8.43
N ILE A 456 19.87 -12.57 7.18
CA ILE A 456 18.50 -12.72 6.67
C ILE A 456 18.46 -13.92 5.74
N ARG A 457 17.55 -14.85 6.00
CA ARG A 457 17.23 -15.94 5.09
C ARG A 457 16.41 -15.44 3.92
N THR A 458 16.76 -15.88 2.71
CA THR A 458 16.07 -15.50 1.48
C THR A 458 15.54 -16.72 0.73
N PRO A 459 14.57 -16.56 -0.18
CA PRO A 459 14.03 -17.68 -0.96
C PRO A 459 14.93 -18.06 -2.15
N TYR A 460 16.00 -17.30 -2.38
CA TYR A 460 16.85 -17.43 -3.55
C TYR A 460 17.93 -18.50 -3.34
N THR A 461 18.27 -19.18 -4.42
CA THR A 461 19.35 -20.17 -4.47
C THR A 461 20.46 -19.65 -5.39
N PRO A 462 21.71 -20.12 -5.25
CA PRO A 462 22.77 -19.77 -6.21
C PRO A 462 22.38 -20.12 -7.66
N ASP A 463 21.69 -21.24 -7.86
CA ASP A 463 21.24 -21.72 -9.17
C ASP A 463 20.27 -20.76 -9.86
N TYR A 464 19.41 -20.08 -9.10
CA TYR A 464 18.48 -19.10 -9.63
C TYR A 464 19.20 -18.00 -10.42
N PHE A 465 20.31 -17.47 -9.90
CA PHE A 465 21.03 -16.35 -10.49
C PHE A 465 21.94 -16.73 -11.67
N LYS A 466 22.32 -18.01 -11.81
CA LYS A 466 23.30 -18.47 -12.82
C LYS A 466 22.98 -18.00 -14.24
N SER A 467 21.70 -17.90 -14.59
CA SER A 467 21.25 -17.60 -15.96
C SER A 467 21.22 -16.12 -16.31
N PHE A 468 21.17 -15.21 -15.34
CA PHE A 468 20.96 -13.77 -15.60
C PHE A 468 21.85 -12.83 -14.76
N ALA A 469 22.47 -13.33 -13.69
CA ALA A 469 23.25 -12.55 -12.73
C ALA A 469 24.37 -13.39 -12.09
N PRO A 470 25.32 -13.93 -12.88
CA PRO A 470 26.32 -14.88 -12.38
C PRO A 470 27.24 -14.30 -11.30
N LEU A 471 27.44 -12.98 -11.24
CA LEU A 471 28.25 -12.31 -10.23
C LEU A 471 27.67 -12.42 -8.81
N THR A 472 26.41 -12.83 -8.66
CA THR A 472 25.79 -13.02 -7.34
C THR A 472 26.53 -14.05 -6.49
N SER A 473 27.18 -15.05 -7.10
CA SER A 473 27.97 -16.05 -6.36
C SER A 473 29.32 -15.54 -5.85
N GLU A 474 29.72 -14.33 -6.24
CA GLU A 474 30.97 -13.68 -5.83
C GLU A 474 30.77 -12.68 -4.68
N LEU A 475 29.54 -12.57 -4.15
CA LEU A 475 29.25 -11.69 -3.03
C LEU A 475 29.87 -12.24 -1.73
N ASP A 476 30.67 -11.41 -1.05
CA ASP A 476 31.33 -11.80 0.22
C ASP A 476 30.37 -11.82 1.42
N ASN A 477 29.18 -11.23 1.27
CA ASN A 477 28.21 -11.05 2.34
C ASN A 477 27.05 -12.06 2.29
N ILE A 478 27.24 -13.21 1.63
CA ILE A 478 26.26 -14.29 1.54
C ILE A 478 26.83 -15.63 2.02
N ARG A 479 25.95 -16.54 2.42
CA ARG A 479 26.29 -17.96 2.66
C ARG A 479 25.16 -18.86 2.16
N VAL A 480 25.51 -20.06 1.70
CA VAL A 480 24.53 -21.10 1.36
C VAL A 480 24.24 -21.92 2.61
N ASN A 481 22.98 -21.96 3.03
CA ASN A 481 22.53 -22.72 4.19
C ASN A 481 22.29 -24.21 3.86
N ALA A 482 21.96 -25.00 4.88
CA ALA A 482 21.74 -26.45 4.73
C ALA A 482 20.54 -26.77 3.82
N GLU A 483 19.62 -25.84 3.66
CA GLU A 483 18.46 -25.95 2.77
C GLU A 483 18.78 -25.59 1.32
N GLY A 484 20.01 -25.17 1.01
CA GLY A 484 20.45 -24.78 -0.33
C GLY A 484 20.02 -23.38 -0.76
N THR A 485 19.44 -22.60 0.16
CA THR A 485 19.07 -21.19 -0.05
C THR A 485 20.15 -20.26 0.48
N ILE A 486 20.05 -18.98 0.13
CA ILE A 486 21.05 -17.97 0.52
C ILE A 486 20.58 -17.24 1.79
N ASP A 487 21.43 -17.25 2.81
CA ASP A 487 21.38 -16.25 3.88
C ASP A 487 22.29 -15.07 3.46
N ILE A 488 21.80 -13.84 3.62
CA ILE A 488 22.52 -12.60 3.29
C ILE A 488 22.71 -11.73 4.53
N GLN A 489 23.90 -11.16 4.70
CA GLN A 489 24.11 -10.13 5.70
C GLN A 489 23.40 -8.85 5.28
N TYR A 490 22.60 -8.31 6.20
CA TYR A 490 21.85 -7.09 5.96
C TYR A 490 22.06 -6.10 7.11
N PHE A 491 22.26 -4.83 6.76
CA PHE A 491 22.45 -3.76 7.72
C PHE A 491 21.10 -3.35 8.32
N ALA A 492 20.81 -3.90 9.50
CA ALA A 492 19.61 -3.64 10.27
C ALA A 492 19.81 -4.08 11.71
N ARG A 493 19.05 -3.47 12.62
CA ARG A 493 18.87 -3.95 13.98
C ARG A 493 17.57 -4.74 14.07
N ILE A 494 17.57 -5.86 14.79
CA ILE A 494 16.35 -6.66 14.97
C ILE A 494 15.38 -5.99 15.96
N GLY A 495 15.91 -5.45 17.06
CA GLY A 495 15.18 -4.79 18.15
C GLY A 495 14.44 -5.74 19.10
N ASP A 496 14.11 -6.95 18.66
CA ASP A 496 13.59 -8.05 19.48
C ASP A 496 14.27 -9.36 19.08
N ASP A 497 15.03 -9.96 20.00
CA ASP A 497 15.82 -11.16 19.73
C ASP A 497 14.94 -12.40 19.50
N SER A 498 13.67 -12.39 19.92
CA SER A 498 12.76 -13.51 19.62
C SER A 498 12.50 -13.66 18.12
N LEU A 499 12.69 -12.59 17.35
CA LEU A 499 12.50 -12.60 15.89
C LEU A 499 13.62 -13.35 15.15
N PHE A 500 14.68 -13.77 15.83
CA PHE A 500 15.68 -14.70 15.27
C PHE A 500 15.15 -16.14 15.30
N ILE A 501 14.68 -16.59 14.14
CA ILE A 501 14.05 -17.91 13.98
C ILE A 501 15.10 -19.01 13.72
N GLY A 502 16.31 -18.64 13.31
CA GLY A 502 17.36 -19.60 13.02
C GLY A 502 17.12 -20.42 11.74
N SER A 503 17.61 -21.68 11.76
CA SER A 503 17.50 -22.61 10.63
C SER A 503 16.20 -23.40 10.67
N LEU A 504 15.73 -23.87 9.50
CA LEU A 504 14.55 -24.68 9.43
C LEU A 504 14.87 -26.08 9.96
N PRO A 505 13.96 -26.71 10.72
CA PRO A 505 14.04 -28.13 10.98
C PRO A 505 14.09 -28.93 9.67
N ALA A 506 14.73 -30.11 9.72
CA ALA A 506 14.70 -31.04 8.59
C ALA A 506 13.24 -31.37 8.23
N ALA A 507 12.95 -31.49 6.94
CA ALA A 507 11.63 -31.90 6.49
C ALA A 507 11.33 -33.31 7.02
N GLU A 508 10.30 -33.45 7.84
CA GLU A 508 9.79 -34.76 8.22
C GLU A 508 8.93 -35.32 7.08
N GLN A 509 9.00 -36.63 6.89
CA GLN A 509 8.01 -37.35 6.10
C GLN A 509 6.70 -37.35 6.87
N ILE A 510 5.82 -36.38 6.58
CA ILE A 510 4.41 -36.50 6.92
C ILE A 510 3.94 -37.75 6.16
N GLY A 511 3.54 -38.80 6.88
CA GLY A 511 3.23 -40.08 6.27
C GLY A 511 2.18 -39.94 5.17
N ASP A 512 2.42 -40.57 4.01
CA ASP A 512 1.42 -40.72 2.95
C ASP A 512 0.26 -41.55 3.50
N SER A 513 -0.76 -40.91 4.08
CA SER A 513 -2.03 -41.59 4.32
C SER A 513 -2.80 -41.64 3.00
N THR A 514 -2.80 -42.81 2.37
CA THR A 514 -3.45 -43.07 1.08
C THR A 514 -4.98 -43.20 1.15
N ASP A 515 -5.61 -42.90 2.29
CA ASP A 515 -7.04 -43.14 2.48
C ASP A 515 -7.88 -41.89 2.17
N GLY A 516 -7.94 -41.54 0.89
CA GLY A 516 -8.88 -40.56 0.36
C GLY A 516 -8.44 -39.96 -0.97
N ALA A 517 -9.29 -40.02 -2.00
CA ALA A 517 -9.07 -39.20 -3.20
C ALA A 517 -9.30 -37.72 -2.86
N PRO A 518 -8.45 -36.79 -3.32
CA PRO A 518 -8.66 -35.36 -3.08
C PRO A 518 -10.02 -34.92 -3.65
N PRO A 519 -10.70 -33.94 -3.03
CA PRO A 519 -11.98 -33.46 -3.53
C PRO A 519 -11.80 -32.81 -4.91
N SER A 520 -12.82 -32.94 -5.77
CA SER A 520 -12.83 -32.16 -7.02
C SER A 520 -13.13 -30.69 -6.74
N THR A 521 -12.60 -29.78 -7.56
CA THR A 521 -12.88 -28.33 -7.41
C THR A 521 -14.37 -28.02 -7.48
N ARG A 522 -15.12 -28.72 -8.35
CA ARG A 522 -16.59 -28.60 -8.42
C ARG A 522 -17.28 -28.98 -7.11
N LYS A 523 -16.80 -30.03 -6.43
CA LYS A 523 -17.32 -30.43 -5.12
C LYS A 523 -17.03 -29.35 -4.08
N LEU A 524 -15.82 -28.81 -4.06
CA LEU A 524 -15.45 -27.71 -3.17
C LEU A 524 -16.34 -26.50 -3.41
N ILE A 525 -16.48 -26.03 -4.65
CA ILE A 525 -17.36 -24.90 -5.00
C ILE A 525 -18.80 -25.10 -4.52
N THR A 526 -19.33 -26.33 -4.61
CA THR A 526 -20.71 -26.64 -4.15
C THR A 526 -20.82 -26.61 -2.62
N GLU A 527 -19.77 -27.06 -1.92
CA GLU A 527 -19.71 -27.09 -0.45
C GLU A 527 -19.37 -25.72 0.15
N ASP A 528 -18.71 -24.86 -0.61
CA ASP A 528 -18.27 -23.51 -0.25
C ASP A 528 -19.42 -22.48 -0.29
N CYS A 529 -20.63 -22.90 -0.70
CA CYS A 529 -21.83 -22.06 -0.72
C CYS A 529 -22.43 -21.77 0.67
N SER A 530 -21.84 -22.21 1.79
CA SER A 530 -22.24 -21.77 3.14
C SER A 530 -21.48 -20.49 3.52
N LEU A 531 -22.02 -19.34 3.10
CA LEU A 531 -21.24 -18.18 2.62
C LEU A 531 -20.96 -17.05 3.61
N VAL A 532 -21.44 -17.11 4.87
CA VAL A 532 -21.19 -16.07 5.89
C VAL A 532 -20.10 -16.53 6.85
N GLU A 533 -19.03 -15.75 6.97
CA GLU A 533 -17.97 -15.96 7.96
C GLU A 533 -18.52 -15.99 9.38
N HIS A 534 -17.85 -16.74 10.24
CA HIS A 534 -18.14 -16.74 11.67
C HIS A 534 -18.09 -15.31 12.23
N SER A 535 -19.14 -14.92 12.96
CA SER A 535 -19.17 -13.61 13.62
C SER A 535 -18.36 -13.67 14.92
N VAL A 536 -17.38 -12.79 15.06
CA VAL A 536 -16.57 -12.70 16.28
C VAL A 536 -17.41 -12.15 17.45
N VAL A 537 -18.30 -11.21 17.16
CA VAL A 537 -19.20 -10.60 18.15
C VAL A 537 -20.66 -10.85 17.80
N LYS A 538 -21.56 -10.75 18.78
CA LYS A 538 -23.01 -10.84 18.54
C LYS A 538 -23.49 -9.57 17.83
N THR A 539 -24.19 -9.75 16.73
CA THR A 539 -24.72 -8.66 15.90
C THR A 539 -26.22 -8.45 16.10
N GLY A 540 -26.89 -9.41 16.75
CA GLY A 540 -28.35 -9.41 16.90
C GLY A 540 -29.13 -9.81 15.65
N SER A 541 -28.45 -10.15 14.55
CA SER A 541 -29.09 -10.61 13.31
C SER A 541 -28.38 -11.83 12.72
N PRO A 542 -29.11 -12.83 12.22
CA PRO A 542 -28.52 -13.94 11.44
C PRO A 542 -28.10 -13.53 10.03
N ARG A 543 -28.40 -12.30 9.59
CA ARG A 543 -28.11 -11.79 8.23
C ARG A 543 -26.84 -10.93 8.18
N LEU A 544 -26.23 -10.68 9.33
CA LEU A 544 -25.02 -9.88 9.48
C LEU A 544 -24.05 -10.61 10.39
N SER A 545 -22.84 -10.85 9.90
CA SER A 545 -21.69 -11.25 10.74
C SER A 545 -20.68 -10.12 10.81
N ARG A 546 -19.95 -10.05 11.92
CA ARG A 546 -18.86 -9.11 12.15
C ARG A 546 -17.56 -9.87 12.42
N PRO A 547 -16.84 -10.28 11.36
CA PRO A 547 -15.59 -11.03 11.48
C PRO A 547 -14.39 -10.15 11.88
N HIS A 548 -14.47 -8.83 11.71
CA HIS A 548 -13.38 -7.89 11.94
C HIS A 548 -13.90 -6.54 12.45
N GLU A 549 -13.06 -5.73 13.09
CA GLU A 549 -13.43 -4.37 13.55
C GLU A 549 -14.02 -3.54 12.41
N THR A 550 -13.40 -3.64 11.23
CA THR A 550 -13.72 -2.82 10.05
C THR A 550 -14.60 -3.48 8.99
N ARG A 551 -14.88 -4.79 9.12
CA ARG A 551 -15.56 -5.60 8.10
C ARG A 551 -16.82 -6.26 8.66
N VAL A 552 -17.90 -6.19 7.90
CA VAL A 552 -19.10 -7.00 8.11
C VAL A 552 -19.41 -7.82 6.85
N GLU A 553 -20.03 -8.99 7.02
CA GLU A 553 -20.62 -9.74 5.91
C GLU A 553 -22.15 -9.70 5.99
N LEU A 554 -22.80 -9.50 4.85
CA LEU A 554 -24.25 -9.39 4.71
C LEU A 554 -24.80 -10.42 3.73
N THR A 555 -25.94 -11.02 4.09
CA THR A 555 -26.76 -11.79 3.14
C THR A 555 -27.59 -10.85 2.25
N LEU A 556 -28.16 -11.37 1.16
CA LEU A 556 -28.97 -10.58 0.22
C LEU A 556 -30.28 -10.07 0.83
N GLU A 557 -30.71 -10.66 1.94
CA GLU A 557 -31.94 -10.31 2.65
C GLU A 557 -31.72 -9.30 3.80
N ALA A 558 -30.53 -8.71 3.92
CA ALA A 558 -30.24 -7.67 4.92
C ALA A 558 -31.15 -6.43 4.74
N GLY A 559 -31.75 -5.97 5.84
CA GLY A 559 -32.77 -4.93 5.93
C GLY A 559 -32.33 -3.75 6.81
N ASP A 560 -33.28 -3.05 7.43
CA ASP A 560 -33.00 -1.82 8.20
C ASP A 560 -32.17 -2.08 9.46
N ALA A 561 -32.47 -3.15 10.21
CA ALA A 561 -31.72 -3.49 11.41
C ALA A 561 -30.22 -3.69 11.15
N GLU A 562 -29.84 -4.32 10.04
CA GLU A 562 -28.44 -4.53 9.68
C GLU A 562 -27.73 -3.22 9.31
N PHE A 563 -28.39 -2.30 8.60
CA PHE A 563 -27.78 -1.01 8.27
C PHE A 563 -27.78 -0.04 9.44
N ASP A 564 -28.74 -0.13 10.36
CA ASP A 564 -28.72 0.60 11.62
C ASP A 564 -27.53 0.15 12.48
N TYR A 565 -27.22 -1.14 12.50
CA TYR A 565 -26.02 -1.67 13.15
C TYR A 565 -24.74 -1.10 12.53
N ILE A 566 -24.62 -1.13 11.19
CA ILE A 566 -23.45 -0.59 10.47
C ILE A 566 -23.30 0.92 10.70
N ASN A 567 -24.41 1.65 10.66
CA ASN A 567 -24.44 3.10 10.90
C ASN A 567 -24.24 3.47 12.38
N GLY A 568 -24.28 2.49 13.29
CA GLY A 568 -23.99 2.68 14.70
C GLY A 568 -22.51 2.68 15.05
N ASP A 569 -21.63 2.31 14.10
CA ASP A 569 -20.21 2.12 14.35
C ASP A 569 -19.35 2.59 13.17
N GLU A 570 -18.62 3.68 13.38
CA GLU A 570 -17.78 4.33 12.36
C GLU A 570 -16.56 3.51 11.93
N CYS A 571 -16.19 2.47 12.70
CA CYS A 571 -15.10 1.58 12.32
C CYS A 571 -15.49 0.67 11.15
N ILE A 572 -16.78 0.43 10.91
CA ILE A 572 -17.26 -0.47 9.85
C ILE A 572 -17.17 0.22 8.49
N THR A 573 -16.03 0.07 7.83
CA THR A 573 -15.74 0.72 6.53
C THR A 573 -16.00 -0.18 5.31
N ASP A 574 -16.17 -1.48 5.51
CA ASP A 574 -16.10 -2.48 4.46
C ASP A 574 -17.19 -3.56 4.61
N ILE A 575 -17.94 -3.78 3.54
CA ILE A 575 -19.08 -4.69 3.51
C ILE A 575 -18.84 -5.79 2.47
N VAL A 576 -18.91 -7.05 2.88
CA VAL A 576 -18.92 -8.18 1.95
C VAL A 576 -20.35 -8.68 1.80
N ILE A 577 -20.87 -8.69 0.57
CA ILE A 577 -22.14 -9.33 0.23
C ILE A 577 -21.83 -10.80 -0.12
N ALA A 578 -22.28 -11.71 0.73
CA ALA A 578 -22.11 -13.15 0.58
C ALA A 578 -23.39 -13.87 1.03
N ASP A 579 -23.90 -14.75 0.19
CA ASP A 579 -25.23 -15.36 0.38
C ASP A 579 -25.25 -16.75 -0.25
N GLU A 580 -25.97 -17.71 0.35
CA GLU A 580 -26.12 -19.08 -0.19
C GLU A 580 -26.52 -19.10 -1.67
N THR A 581 -27.26 -18.08 -2.11
CA THR A 581 -27.56 -17.82 -3.51
C THR A 581 -26.58 -16.84 -4.13
N GLU A 582 -26.11 -17.14 -5.33
CA GLU A 582 -25.11 -16.33 -6.04
C GLU A 582 -25.58 -14.88 -6.25
N PRO A 583 -24.90 -13.88 -5.63
CA PRO A 583 -25.35 -12.49 -5.63
C PRO A 583 -25.57 -11.89 -7.01
N VAL A 584 -24.75 -12.31 -7.99
CA VAL A 584 -24.82 -11.82 -9.37
C VAL A 584 -26.08 -12.25 -10.12
N THR A 585 -26.83 -13.23 -9.58
CA THR A 585 -28.15 -13.61 -10.10
C THR A 585 -29.29 -12.76 -9.53
N ARG A 586 -29.02 -11.97 -8.49
CA ARG A 586 -29.99 -11.17 -7.71
C ARG A 586 -29.59 -9.69 -7.68
N LEU A 587 -29.21 -9.13 -8.83
CA LEU A 587 -28.64 -7.79 -8.93
C LEU A 587 -29.51 -6.67 -8.37
N ASP A 588 -30.83 -6.81 -8.32
CA ASP A 588 -31.70 -5.78 -7.73
C ASP A 588 -31.53 -5.68 -6.21
N GLN A 589 -31.33 -6.81 -5.52
CA GLN A 589 -31.00 -6.83 -4.09
C GLN A 589 -29.59 -6.28 -3.85
N VAL A 590 -28.60 -6.73 -4.62
CA VAL A 590 -27.23 -6.17 -4.57
C VAL A 590 -27.25 -4.65 -4.78
N THR A 591 -28.01 -4.18 -5.77
CA THR A 591 -28.20 -2.75 -6.04
C THR A 591 -28.78 -2.01 -4.84
N SER A 592 -29.79 -2.59 -4.18
CA SER A 592 -30.40 -2.01 -2.98
C SER A 592 -29.37 -1.90 -1.85
N LEU A 593 -28.66 -2.98 -1.54
CA LEU A 593 -27.65 -3.02 -0.48
C LEU A 593 -26.51 -2.02 -0.74
N VAL A 594 -25.94 -2.00 -1.94
CA VAL A 594 -24.85 -1.07 -2.29
C VAL A 594 -25.32 0.39 -2.20
N LYS A 595 -26.56 0.69 -2.62
CA LYS A 595 -27.12 2.05 -2.51
C LYS A 595 -27.32 2.49 -1.07
N ARG A 596 -27.70 1.58 -0.18
CA ARG A 596 -27.83 1.85 1.26
C ARG A 596 -26.47 2.05 1.91
N ALA A 597 -25.49 1.21 1.56
CA ALA A 597 -24.10 1.36 1.99
C ALA A 597 -23.53 2.72 1.58
N ALA A 598 -23.82 3.17 0.35
CA ALA A 598 -23.39 4.47 -0.17
C ALA A 598 -23.88 5.70 0.60
N GLN A 599 -24.89 5.54 1.47
CA GLN A 599 -25.44 6.60 2.33
C GLN A 599 -24.71 6.69 3.68
N ILE A 600 -23.95 5.66 4.08
CA ILE A 600 -23.20 5.65 5.33
C ILE A 600 -21.82 6.28 5.06
N PRO A 601 -21.48 7.44 5.66
CA PRO A 601 -20.34 8.25 5.22
C PRO A 601 -18.95 7.59 5.36
N TRP A 602 -18.79 6.68 6.32
CA TRP A 602 -17.53 5.98 6.58
C TRP A 602 -17.39 4.65 5.83
N VAL A 603 -18.48 4.12 5.27
CA VAL A 603 -18.43 2.92 4.41
C VAL A 603 -17.85 3.32 3.06
N ASN A 604 -16.68 2.77 2.74
CA ASN A 604 -15.94 3.09 1.53
C ASN A 604 -15.71 1.90 0.59
N SER A 605 -16.10 0.69 1.01
CA SER A 605 -15.92 -0.54 0.25
C SER A 605 -17.15 -1.44 0.33
N VAL A 606 -17.54 -1.99 -0.82
CA VAL A 606 -18.48 -3.11 -0.92
C VAL A 606 -17.89 -4.17 -1.82
N ARG A 607 -17.92 -5.43 -1.38
CA ARG A 607 -17.39 -6.57 -2.12
C ARG A 607 -18.50 -7.56 -2.40
N ILE A 608 -18.52 -8.09 -3.61
CA ILE A 608 -19.48 -9.12 -3.99
C ILE A 608 -18.71 -10.44 -4.08
N ARG A 609 -18.99 -11.37 -3.16
CA ARG A 609 -18.46 -12.74 -3.24
C ARG A 609 -19.30 -13.53 -4.25
N SER A 610 -18.69 -13.95 -5.36
CA SER A 610 -19.37 -14.75 -6.38
C SER A 610 -18.45 -15.81 -6.97
N LEU A 611 -18.74 -17.07 -6.62
CA LEU A 611 -18.02 -18.21 -7.17
C LEU A 611 -18.41 -18.48 -8.63
N MET A 612 -19.59 -18.02 -9.06
CA MET A 612 -20.00 -17.99 -10.47
C MET A 612 -19.01 -17.24 -11.35
N PHE A 613 -18.22 -16.30 -10.81
CA PHE A 613 -17.16 -15.66 -11.58
C PHE A 613 -16.16 -16.68 -12.14
N ASN A 614 -15.80 -17.70 -11.34
CA ASN A 614 -14.90 -18.77 -11.76
C ASN A 614 -15.63 -19.80 -12.65
N HIS A 615 -16.72 -20.40 -12.16
CA HIS A 615 -17.28 -21.59 -12.83
C HIS A 615 -18.32 -21.30 -13.93
N ALA A 616 -18.81 -20.07 -14.03
CA ALA A 616 -19.79 -19.64 -15.03
C ALA A 616 -19.54 -18.17 -15.47
N PRO A 617 -18.33 -17.82 -15.96
CA PRO A 617 -17.95 -16.45 -16.29
C PRO A 617 -18.86 -15.82 -17.36
N GLU A 618 -19.49 -16.62 -18.22
CA GLU A 618 -20.44 -16.17 -19.24
C GLU A 618 -21.70 -15.50 -18.67
N ARG A 619 -21.98 -15.72 -17.37
CA ARG A 619 -23.10 -15.10 -16.66
C ARG A 619 -22.87 -13.63 -16.32
N PHE A 620 -21.62 -13.18 -16.31
CA PHE A 620 -21.26 -11.78 -16.24
C PHE A 620 -21.45 -11.13 -17.62
N THR A 621 -22.70 -11.09 -18.07
CA THR A 621 -23.06 -10.46 -19.34
C THR A 621 -22.74 -8.97 -19.30
N ARG A 622 -22.70 -8.34 -20.48
CA ARG A 622 -22.52 -6.89 -20.58
C ARG A 622 -23.49 -6.10 -19.71
N ALA A 623 -24.75 -6.53 -19.61
CA ALA A 623 -25.76 -5.86 -18.77
C ALA A 623 -25.44 -5.96 -17.27
N VAL A 624 -24.90 -7.11 -16.81
CA VAL A 624 -24.44 -7.30 -15.43
C VAL A 624 -23.27 -6.35 -15.16
N ILE A 625 -22.27 -6.34 -16.03
CA ILE A 625 -21.08 -5.48 -15.88
C ILE A 625 -21.49 -3.99 -15.87
N GLU A 626 -22.38 -3.56 -16.76
CA GLU A 626 -22.88 -2.18 -16.80
C GLU A 626 -23.63 -1.80 -15.52
N LYS A 627 -24.42 -2.73 -14.95
CA LYS A 627 -25.11 -2.52 -13.68
C LYS A 627 -24.11 -2.37 -12.52
N LEU A 628 -23.13 -3.28 -12.40
CA LEU A 628 -22.10 -3.21 -11.36
C LEU A 628 -21.24 -1.95 -11.51
N ALA A 629 -20.86 -1.59 -12.73
CA ALA A 629 -20.11 -0.37 -13.02
C ALA A 629 -20.88 0.89 -12.60
N GLY A 630 -22.22 0.90 -12.72
CA GLY A 630 -23.06 2.00 -12.24
C GLY A 630 -23.17 2.09 -10.71
N LEU A 631 -22.75 1.06 -9.98
CA LEU A 631 -22.72 1.02 -8.52
C LEU A 631 -21.35 1.40 -7.95
N ASN A 632 -20.28 1.24 -8.73
CA ASN A 632 -18.92 1.61 -8.32
C ASN A 632 -18.76 3.15 -8.33
N ARG A 633 -18.44 3.74 -7.17
CA ARG A 633 -18.25 5.19 -7.00
C ARG A 633 -16.81 5.48 -6.55
N ILE A 634 -15.89 5.49 -7.50
CA ILE A 634 -14.52 5.98 -7.27
C ILE A 634 -14.55 7.51 -7.38
N SER A 635 -14.63 8.18 -6.23
CA SER A 635 -14.70 9.63 -6.12
C SER A 635 -13.70 10.16 -5.11
N LEU A 636 -13.39 11.45 -5.19
CA LEU A 636 -12.48 12.10 -4.26
C LEU A 636 -13.06 12.22 -2.84
N VAL A 637 -14.37 12.40 -2.79
CA VAL A 637 -15.16 12.68 -1.59
C VAL A 637 -16.24 11.61 -1.52
N GLY A 638 -16.37 10.96 -0.37
CA GLY A 638 -17.29 9.83 -0.16
C GLY A 638 -17.08 8.68 -1.15
N PRO A 639 -15.85 8.16 -1.34
CA PRO A 639 -15.65 7.02 -2.22
C PRO A 639 -16.46 5.81 -1.75
N LEU A 640 -16.97 5.02 -2.69
CA LEU A 640 -17.52 3.69 -2.44
C LEU A 640 -17.03 2.76 -3.54
N ARG A 641 -16.00 1.98 -3.22
CA ARG A 641 -15.40 1.05 -4.17
C ARG A 641 -16.18 -0.26 -4.19
N LEU A 642 -16.50 -0.72 -5.40
CA LEU A 642 -17.08 -2.03 -5.63
C LEU A 642 -16.00 -3.01 -6.11
N GLU A 643 -15.93 -4.18 -5.49
CA GLU A 643 -15.00 -5.27 -5.86
C GLU A 643 -15.73 -6.60 -6.05
N ILE A 644 -15.11 -7.51 -6.78
CA ILE A 644 -15.56 -8.91 -6.90
C ILE A 644 -14.55 -9.82 -6.23
N GLU A 645 -15.03 -10.56 -5.24
CA GLU A 645 -14.32 -11.67 -4.61
C GLU A 645 -14.71 -12.97 -5.30
N THR A 646 -13.72 -13.77 -5.67
CA THR A 646 -13.91 -15.12 -6.22
C THR A 646 -12.85 -16.07 -5.69
N ARG A 647 -12.88 -17.34 -6.12
CA ARG A 647 -11.94 -18.37 -5.71
C ARG A 647 -11.57 -19.25 -6.88
N PHE A 648 -10.27 -19.50 -7.03
CA PHE A 648 -9.68 -20.49 -7.92
C PHE A 648 -8.83 -21.45 -7.10
N TYR A 649 -8.92 -22.74 -7.36
CA TYR A 649 -8.17 -23.78 -6.67
C TYR A 649 -6.95 -24.23 -7.48
N GLN A 650 -7.06 -24.21 -8.81
CA GLN A 650 -6.03 -24.69 -9.73
C GLN A 650 -5.87 -23.75 -10.93
N ALA A 651 -4.65 -23.70 -11.48
CA ALA A 651 -4.33 -22.87 -12.64
C ALA A 651 -5.19 -23.18 -13.88
N ALA A 652 -5.59 -24.43 -14.06
CA ALA A 652 -6.39 -24.87 -15.21
C ALA A 652 -7.80 -24.29 -15.25
N GLU A 653 -8.30 -23.78 -14.13
CA GLU A 653 -9.59 -23.09 -14.04
C GLU A 653 -9.51 -21.67 -14.62
N VAL A 654 -8.31 -21.09 -14.70
CA VAL A 654 -8.09 -19.73 -15.20
C VAL A 654 -8.00 -19.77 -16.73
N THR A 655 -8.96 -19.11 -17.38
CA THR A 655 -9.13 -19.14 -18.84
C THR A 655 -9.09 -17.74 -19.46
N GLU A 656 -9.02 -17.68 -20.80
CA GLU A 656 -9.07 -16.42 -21.54
C GLU A 656 -10.42 -15.68 -21.37
N ASP A 657 -11.50 -16.40 -21.06
CA ASP A 657 -12.81 -15.79 -20.78
C ASP A 657 -12.73 -14.90 -19.54
N HIS A 658 -12.00 -15.35 -18.51
CA HIS A 658 -11.69 -14.57 -17.33
C HIS A 658 -10.86 -13.34 -17.69
N ALA A 659 -9.84 -13.46 -18.54
CA ALA A 659 -9.02 -12.32 -18.97
C ALA A 659 -9.86 -11.22 -19.65
N ARG A 660 -10.82 -11.59 -20.49
CA ARG A 660 -11.74 -10.64 -21.15
C ARG A 660 -12.70 -10.00 -20.17
N LEU A 661 -13.23 -10.79 -19.23
CA LEU A 661 -14.15 -10.32 -18.19
C LEU A 661 -13.48 -9.34 -17.23
N VAL A 662 -12.32 -9.71 -16.68
CA VAL A 662 -11.53 -8.86 -15.77
C VAL A 662 -11.17 -7.55 -16.43
N ARG A 663 -10.73 -7.57 -17.70
CA ARG A 663 -10.45 -6.34 -18.45
C ARG A 663 -11.67 -5.43 -18.54
N SER A 664 -12.86 -6.00 -18.76
CA SER A 664 -14.11 -5.25 -18.87
C SER A 664 -14.50 -4.60 -17.54
N LEU A 665 -14.21 -5.25 -16.41
CA LEU A 665 -14.45 -4.75 -15.06
C LEU A 665 -13.39 -3.72 -14.62
N ASN A 666 -12.11 -4.00 -14.84
CA ASN A 666 -11.01 -3.10 -14.51
C ASN A 666 -11.12 -1.77 -15.26
N ASN A 667 -11.56 -1.78 -16.53
CA ASN A 667 -11.85 -0.56 -17.30
C ASN A 667 -13.04 0.26 -16.76
N ARG A 668 -13.70 -0.21 -15.70
CA ARG A 668 -14.73 0.48 -14.91
C ARG A 668 -14.30 0.68 -13.45
N GLY A 669 -13.02 0.48 -13.15
CA GLY A 669 -12.45 0.57 -11.81
C GLY A 669 -12.90 -0.54 -10.84
N ILE A 670 -13.50 -1.64 -11.34
CA ILE A 670 -13.89 -2.77 -10.50
C ILE A 670 -12.77 -3.79 -10.55
N VAL A 671 -12.14 -4.03 -9.40
CA VAL A 671 -11.09 -5.05 -9.26
C VAL A 671 -11.71 -6.39 -8.93
N VAL A 672 -11.13 -7.43 -9.52
CA VAL A 672 -11.41 -8.83 -9.22
C VAL A 672 -10.23 -9.42 -8.47
N TYR A 673 -10.50 -10.07 -7.35
CA TYR A 673 -9.47 -10.74 -6.55
C TYR A 673 -9.87 -12.17 -6.16
N SER A 674 -8.86 -13.02 -5.97
CA SER A 674 -9.03 -14.42 -5.59
C SER A 674 -8.59 -14.66 -4.16
N ASN A 675 -9.44 -15.37 -3.41
CA ASN A 675 -9.18 -15.92 -2.09
C ASN A 675 -9.15 -17.46 -2.19
N THR A 676 -7.97 -18.05 -2.19
CA THR A 676 -7.80 -19.49 -2.44
C THR A 676 -7.55 -20.25 -1.14
N PRO A 677 -8.31 -21.30 -0.82
CA PRO A 677 -7.95 -22.24 0.23
C PRO A 677 -6.87 -23.22 -0.25
N LEU A 678 -5.92 -23.52 0.63
CA LEU A 678 -4.96 -24.61 0.42
C LEU A 678 -5.58 -25.93 0.89
N ILE A 679 -5.77 -26.87 -0.02
CA ILE A 679 -6.44 -28.15 0.20
C ILE A 679 -5.47 -29.29 -0.07
N SER A 680 -5.36 -30.21 0.89
CA SER A 680 -4.40 -31.30 0.79
C SER A 680 -4.69 -32.25 -0.38
N GLY A 681 -3.64 -32.64 -1.09
CA GLY A 681 -3.70 -33.48 -2.29
C GLY A 681 -4.29 -32.79 -3.53
N LEU A 682 -4.68 -31.51 -3.46
CA LEU A 682 -5.28 -30.77 -4.57
C LEU A 682 -4.38 -29.66 -5.10
N ASN A 683 -3.93 -28.76 -4.22
CA ASN A 683 -3.13 -27.59 -4.58
C ASN A 683 -2.04 -27.27 -3.53
N ASP A 684 -1.76 -28.18 -2.60
CA ASP A 684 -0.78 -28.09 -1.52
C ASP A 684 0.67 -28.30 -1.97
N SER A 685 1.03 -27.80 -3.16
CA SER A 685 2.40 -27.83 -3.67
C SER A 685 2.85 -26.47 -4.19
N ALA A 686 4.16 -26.21 -4.09
CA ALA A 686 4.77 -24.98 -4.57
C ALA A 686 4.52 -24.73 -6.06
N GLU A 687 4.61 -25.78 -6.87
CA GLU A 687 4.35 -25.71 -8.31
C GLU A 687 2.89 -25.34 -8.61
N ALA A 688 1.92 -26.01 -7.95
CA ALA A 688 0.51 -25.75 -8.19
C ALA A 688 0.12 -24.30 -7.85
N ILE A 689 0.58 -23.79 -6.71
CA ILE A 689 0.30 -22.41 -6.30
C ILE A 689 1.06 -21.40 -7.18
N HIS A 690 2.30 -21.68 -7.58
CA HIS A 690 3.02 -20.81 -8.51
C HIS A 690 2.30 -20.71 -9.86
N GLN A 691 1.88 -21.83 -10.44
CA GLN A 691 1.12 -21.84 -11.70
C GLN A 691 -0.22 -21.09 -11.56
N LEU A 692 -0.94 -21.29 -10.45
CA LEU A 692 -2.19 -20.59 -10.18
C LEU A 692 -1.95 -19.08 -10.09
N SER A 693 -0.99 -18.67 -9.26
CA SER A 693 -0.61 -17.27 -9.08
C SER A 693 -0.24 -16.60 -10.41
N PHE A 694 0.59 -17.26 -11.21
CA PHE A 694 0.94 -16.81 -12.55
C PHE A 694 -0.30 -16.66 -13.44
N GLY A 695 -1.19 -17.66 -13.48
CA GLY A 695 -2.44 -17.61 -14.25
C GLY A 695 -3.34 -16.44 -13.86
N LEU A 696 -3.57 -16.24 -12.56
CA LEU A 696 -4.33 -15.10 -12.02
C LEU A 696 -3.70 -13.77 -12.43
N ARG A 697 -2.38 -13.64 -12.27
CA ARG A 697 -1.64 -12.45 -12.68
C ARG A 697 -1.77 -12.19 -14.18
N GLN A 698 -1.71 -13.23 -15.02
CA GLN A 698 -1.86 -13.11 -16.47
C GLN A 698 -3.26 -12.67 -16.90
N THR A 699 -4.31 -12.99 -16.14
CA THR A 699 -5.68 -12.51 -16.41
C THR A 699 -5.97 -11.14 -15.80
N GLY A 700 -5.19 -10.71 -14.83
CA GLY A 700 -5.35 -9.43 -14.12
C GLY A 700 -6.20 -9.56 -12.85
N ILE A 701 -6.37 -10.79 -12.37
CA ILE A 701 -6.99 -11.09 -11.08
C ILE A 701 -5.91 -10.94 -10.02
N GLU A 702 -6.20 -10.21 -8.96
CA GLU A 702 -5.30 -10.05 -7.83
C GLU A 702 -5.35 -11.30 -6.96
N PHE A 703 -4.21 -11.96 -6.76
CA PHE A 703 -4.16 -13.09 -5.83
C PHE A 703 -4.01 -12.56 -4.41
N HIS A 704 -5.13 -12.44 -3.71
CA HIS A 704 -5.17 -11.71 -2.45
C HIS A 704 -4.74 -12.58 -1.27
N HIS A 705 -5.53 -13.60 -0.96
CA HIS A 705 -5.27 -14.53 0.14
C HIS A 705 -5.07 -15.95 -0.37
N LEU A 706 -4.05 -16.62 0.18
CA LEU A 706 -3.96 -18.07 0.25
C LEU A 706 -4.27 -18.46 1.71
N TYR A 707 -5.47 -18.96 1.96
CA TYR A 707 -5.85 -19.47 3.27
C TYR A 707 -5.11 -20.79 3.50
N VAL A 708 -4.23 -20.83 4.49
CA VAL A 708 -3.44 -22.02 4.81
C VAL A 708 -4.16 -22.94 5.81
N ALA A 709 -5.11 -22.41 6.58
CA ALA A 709 -5.92 -23.18 7.53
C ALA A 709 -7.17 -22.44 8.03
N GLY A 710 -8.05 -23.20 8.67
CA GLY A 710 -9.17 -22.71 9.49
C GLY A 710 -10.47 -22.41 8.75
N LEU A 711 -10.51 -22.56 7.43
CA LEU A 711 -11.77 -22.52 6.69
C LEU A 711 -12.53 -23.86 6.85
N PRO A 712 -13.88 -23.89 6.82
CA PRO A 712 -14.66 -25.11 7.02
C PRO A 712 -14.30 -26.27 6.07
N GLN A 713 -13.97 -25.95 4.83
CA GLN A 713 -13.48 -26.93 3.86
C GLN A 713 -12.09 -27.49 4.22
N GLN A 714 -11.21 -26.69 4.81
CA GLN A 714 -9.91 -27.14 5.28
C GLN A 714 -10.05 -28.02 6.52
N ASP A 715 -10.93 -27.68 7.46
CA ASP A 715 -11.21 -28.55 8.61
C ASP A 715 -11.68 -29.94 8.17
N LYS A 716 -12.53 -29.98 7.13
CA LYS A 716 -13.05 -31.22 6.57
C LYS A 716 -11.99 -32.05 5.82
N TYR A 717 -11.21 -31.43 4.95
CA TYR A 717 -10.30 -32.14 4.04
C TYR A 717 -8.87 -32.25 4.57
N ASN A 718 -8.34 -31.17 5.17
CA ASN A 718 -7.01 -31.16 5.74
C ASN A 718 -7.00 -31.74 7.17
N GLY A 719 -8.15 -31.87 7.84
CA GLY A 719 -8.22 -32.48 9.18
C GLY A 719 -7.72 -33.93 9.21
N ALA A 720 -7.95 -34.69 8.12
CA ALA A 720 -7.44 -36.06 7.97
C ALA A 720 -6.01 -36.11 7.41
N GLN A 721 -5.64 -35.13 6.58
CA GLN A 721 -4.32 -35.02 5.96
C GLN A 721 -3.81 -33.56 6.11
N PRO A 722 -3.19 -33.23 7.25
CA PRO A 722 -2.77 -31.86 7.53
C PRO A 722 -1.66 -31.39 6.60
N VAL A 723 -1.68 -30.11 6.26
CA VAL A 723 -0.61 -29.49 5.47
C VAL A 723 0.57 -29.17 6.38
N GLY A 724 1.75 -29.63 5.99
CA GLY A 724 2.99 -29.34 6.72
C GLY A 724 3.39 -27.88 6.65
N MET A 725 3.79 -27.30 7.79
CA MET A 725 4.34 -25.93 7.86
C MET A 725 5.55 -25.72 6.93
N ARG A 726 6.37 -26.75 6.72
CA ARG A 726 7.48 -26.70 5.75
C ARG A 726 6.99 -26.53 4.31
N THR A 727 5.92 -27.23 3.93
CA THR A 727 5.28 -27.10 2.61
C THR A 727 4.83 -25.66 2.36
N LEU A 728 4.32 -24.97 3.38
CA LEU A 728 3.92 -23.56 3.29
C LEU A 728 5.12 -22.65 2.99
N VAL A 729 6.25 -22.87 3.65
CA VAL A 729 7.51 -22.13 3.39
C VAL A 729 8.01 -22.39 1.97
N ASP A 730 7.94 -23.64 1.50
CA ASP A 730 8.39 -24.01 0.14
C ASP A 730 7.47 -23.37 -0.93
N ILE A 731 6.15 -23.33 -0.69
CA ILE A 731 5.19 -22.58 -1.51
C ILE A 731 5.55 -21.11 -1.53
N ALA A 732 5.68 -20.47 -0.37
CA ALA A 732 5.95 -19.04 -0.27
C ALA A 732 7.27 -18.63 -0.92
N SER A 733 8.31 -19.44 -0.70
CA SER A 733 9.63 -19.23 -1.29
C SER A 733 9.59 -19.35 -2.81
N THR A 734 8.89 -20.34 -3.35
CA THR A 734 8.79 -20.55 -4.81
C THR A 734 8.01 -19.43 -5.49
N VAL A 735 6.83 -19.08 -4.96
CA VAL A 735 6.01 -17.98 -5.52
C VAL A 735 6.80 -16.67 -5.49
N ARG A 736 7.54 -16.39 -4.41
CA ARG A 736 8.38 -15.19 -4.32
C ARG A 736 9.54 -15.18 -5.30
N ARG A 737 10.27 -16.30 -5.40
CA ARG A 737 11.48 -16.42 -6.21
C ARG A 737 11.16 -16.37 -7.70
N GLU A 738 10.18 -17.15 -8.13
CA GLU A 738 9.85 -17.34 -9.56
C GLU A 738 8.82 -16.32 -10.06
N GLY A 739 7.99 -15.79 -9.17
CA GLY A 739 6.88 -14.90 -9.51
C GLY A 739 7.20 -13.41 -9.46
N SER A 740 6.21 -12.59 -9.82
CA SER A 740 6.22 -11.14 -9.57
C SER A 740 5.95 -10.84 -8.10
N GLY A 741 6.38 -9.68 -7.59
CA GLY A 741 5.91 -9.21 -6.28
C GLY A 741 4.38 -9.06 -6.21
N ARG A 742 3.72 -8.83 -7.35
CA ARG A 742 2.25 -8.76 -7.49
C ARG A 742 1.57 -10.13 -7.58
N GLU A 743 2.34 -11.21 -7.62
CA GLU A 743 1.87 -12.60 -7.64
C GLU A 743 1.86 -13.24 -6.24
N VAL A 744 2.52 -12.60 -5.26
CA VAL A 744 2.62 -13.13 -3.90
C VAL A 744 1.31 -12.86 -3.15
N PRO A 745 0.53 -13.90 -2.77
CA PRO A 745 -0.63 -13.72 -1.91
C PRO A 745 -0.17 -13.51 -0.46
N ARG A 746 -1.09 -13.05 0.41
CA ARG A 746 -0.90 -13.24 1.85
C ARG A 746 -1.28 -14.66 2.25
N TYR A 747 -0.51 -15.22 3.16
CA TYR A 747 -0.76 -16.53 3.75
C TYR A 747 -1.58 -16.33 5.01
N ILE A 748 -2.86 -16.72 5.00
CA ILE A 748 -3.83 -16.37 6.06
C ILE A 748 -4.29 -17.61 6.81
N ILE A 749 -4.39 -17.50 8.13
CA ILE A 749 -5.10 -18.46 8.98
C ILE A 749 -6.42 -17.80 9.39
N SER A 750 -7.53 -18.46 9.07
CA SER A 750 -8.85 -18.07 9.57
C SER A 750 -9.09 -18.69 10.94
N THR A 751 -9.69 -17.94 11.87
CA THR A 751 -9.97 -18.43 13.23
C THR A 751 -11.33 -17.96 13.72
N THR A 752 -11.80 -18.50 14.85
CA THR A 752 -13.05 -18.07 15.50
C THR A 752 -13.01 -16.62 15.99
N LEU A 753 -11.83 -16.03 16.14
CA LEU A 753 -11.60 -14.67 16.63
C LEU A 753 -11.09 -13.71 15.55
N GLY A 754 -11.18 -14.10 14.26
CA GLY A 754 -10.71 -13.30 13.13
C GLY A 754 -9.51 -13.92 12.41
N GLU A 755 -8.93 -13.18 11.48
CA GLU A 755 -7.89 -13.65 10.57
C GLU A 755 -6.50 -13.16 10.99
N VAL A 756 -5.48 -14.00 10.84
CA VAL A 756 -4.07 -13.61 11.07
C VAL A 756 -3.19 -14.05 9.91
N ASP A 757 -2.14 -13.28 9.64
CA ASP A 757 -1.07 -13.69 8.74
C ASP A 757 -0.28 -14.84 9.35
N TYR A 758 0.04 -15.86 8.55
CA TYR A 758 0.92 -16.96 8.92
C TYR A 758 2.29 -16.40 9.32
N GLY A 759 2.62 -16.51 10.60
CA GLY A 759 3.91 -16.14 11.17
C GLY A 759 4.17 -14.66 11.38
N LEU A 760 3.59 -13.77 10.57
CA LEU A 760 3.80 -12.33 10.71
C LEU A 760 2.97 -11.72 11.84
N SER A 761 1.70 -12.11 11.93
CA SER A 761 0.78 -11.65 12.98
C SER A 761 0.27 -12.82 13.82
N SER A 762 1.01 -13.93 13.82
CA SER A 762 0.70 -15.11 14.59
C SER A 762 1.98 -15.84 15.01
N SER A 763 1.92 -16.51 16.15
CA SER A 763 2.93 -17.49 16.55
C SER A 763 2.27 -18.80 16.97
N PHE A 764 3.04 -19.88 16.97
CA PHE A 764 2.52 -21.24 17.07
C PHE A 764 2.92 -21.88 18.40
N ILE A 765 2.03 -22.73 18.95
CA ILE A 765 2.32 -23.63 20.06
C ILE A 765 1.90 -25.02 19.63
N ILE A 766 2.84 -25.97 19.68
CA ILE A 766 2.62 -27.36 19.25
C ILE A 766 2.51 -28.26 20.47
N GLU A 767 1.36 -28.92 20.64
CA GLU A 767 1.07 -29.83 21.74
C GLU A 767 0.64 -31.20 21.19
N GLY A 768 1.59 -32.12 21.03
CA GLY A 768 1.34 -33.37 20.29
C GLY A 768 1.03 -33.07 18.83
N ASP A 769 -0.12 -33.55 18.34
CA ASP A 769 -0.60 -33.28 16.97
C ASP A 769 -1.44 -31.99 16.87
N ALA A 770 -1.65 -31.29 17.99
CA ALA A 770 -2.46 -30.07 18.01
C ALA A 770 -1.61 -28.82 17.73
N VAL A 771 -2.06 -28.02 16.76
CA VAL A 771 -1.53 -26.69 16.47
C VAL A 771 -2.42 -25.65 17.14
N TRP A 772 -1.83 -24.88 18.05
CA TRP A 772 -2.43 -23.70 18.66
C TRP A 772 -1.78 -22.45 18.10
N VAL A 773 -2.57 -21.41 17.85
CA VAL A 773 -2.14 -20.18 17.21
C VAL A 773 -2.41 -19.01 18.15
N ARG A 774 -1.37 -18.27 18.50
CA ARG A 774 -1.45 -17.00 19.24
C ARG A 774 -1.80 -15.88 18.26
N LEU A 775 -2.82 -15.09 18.55
CA LEU A 775 -3.31 -14.04 17.65
C LEU A 775 -2.78 -12.67 18.07
N LEU A 776 -1.55 -12.37 17.67
CA LEU A 776 -0.77 -11.21 18.14
C LEU A 776 -1.46 -9.84 17.98
N PRO A 777 -2.28 -9.58 16.94
CA PRO A 777 -3.02 -8.32 16.80
C PRO A 777 -4.11 -8.09 17.85
N TYR A 778 -4.60 -9.16 18.50
CA TYR A 778 -5.86 -9.12 19.23
C TYR A 778 -5.65 -9.25 20.73
N ASN A 779 -6.52 -8.57 21.48
CA ASN A 779 -6.62 -8.66 22.93
C ASN A 779 -8.07 -8.39 23.35
N LEU A 780 -8.36 -8.48 24.65
CA LEU A 780 -9.72 -8.28 25.15
C LEU A 780 -10.28 -6.89 24.80
N THR A 781 -9.44 -5.84 24.92
CA THR A 781 -9.82 -4.46 24.62
C THR A 781 -10.26 -4.29 23.16
N TYR A 782 -9.57 -4.95 22.22
CA TYR A 782 -9.95 -4.94 20.81
C TYR A 782 -11.38 -5.46 20.61
N PHE A 783 -11.70 -6.64 21.11
CA PHE A 783 -13.04 -7.21 20.95
C PHE A 783 -14.10 -6.44 21.74
N GLN A 784 -13.75 -5.87 22.91
CA GLN A 784 -14.65 -5.03 23.69
C GLN A 784 -14.99 -3.69 23.03
N ARG A 785 -14.15 -3.19 22.11
CA ARG A 785 -14.51 -2.04 21.27
C ARG A 785 -15.60 -2.39 20.25
N MET A 786 -15.56 -3.61 19.70
CA MET A 786 -16.59 -4.09 18.78
C MET A 786 -17.89 -4.45 19.49
N ALA A 787 -17.80 -4.98 20.71
CA ALA A 787 -18.94 -5.30 21.57
C ALA A 787 -18.54 -5.20 23.04
N ALA A 788 -19.06 -4.21 23.77
CA ALA A 788 -18.67 -3.92 25.15
C ALA A 788 -18.90 -5.09 26.12
N ASP A 789 -19.83 -6.00 25.82
CA ASP A 789 -20.14 -7.20 26.59
C ASP A 789 -19.35 -8.44 26.15
N PHE A 790 -18.36 -8.29 25.26
CA PHE A 790 -17.54 -9.40 24.80
C PHE A 790 -16.80 -10.09 25.95
N ALA A 791 -16.87 -11.41 25.92
CA ALA A 791 -16.11 -12.31 26.77
C ALA A 791 -15.51 -13.42 25.91
N TRP A 792 -14.36 -13.96 26.34
CA TRP A 792 -13.70 -15.04 25.62
C TRP A 792 -14.61 -16.28 25.52
N PRO A 793 -14.71 -16.91 24.34
CA PRO A 793 -15.28 -18.24 24.20
C PRO A 793 -14.54 -19.28 25.06
N ASP A 794 -15.23 -20.32 25.52
CA ASP A 794 -14.71 -21.32 26.47
C ASP A 794 -13.47 -22.08 25.92
N GLU A 795 -13.38 -22.23 24.60
CA GLU A 795 -12.29 -22.89 23.89
C GLU A 795 -11.03 -22.03 23.71
N VAL A 796 -11.09 -20.74 24.03
CA VAL A 796 -9.97 -19.79 23.88
C VAL A 796 -9.10 -19.82 25.13
N ARG A 797 -7.80 -20.07 24.95
CA ARG A 797 -6.81 -19.87 26.01
C ARG A 797 -6.31 -18.43 25.93
N VAL A 798 -5.93 -17.83 27.05
CA VAL A 798 -5.37 -16.47 27.09
C VAL A 798 -3.99 -16.57 27.72
N GLY A 799 -2.98 -16.06 27.03
CA GLY A 799 -1.62 -15.95 27.55
C GLY A 799 -1.52 -14.93 28.69
N ASP A 800 -0.42 -14.96 29.45
CA ASP A 800 -0.16 -14.01 30.54
C ASP A 800 -0.06 -12.55 30.04
N ASP A 801 0.24 -12.37 28.76
CA ASP A 801 0.27 -11.10 28.03
C ASP A 801 -1.12 -10.63 27.54
N GLY A 802 -2.18 -11.41 27.78
CA GLY A 802 -3.53 -11.12 27.34
C GLY A 802 -3.81 -11.47 25.87
N ILE A 803 -2.87 -12.12 25.18
CA ILE A 803 -3.04 -12.54 23.78
C ILE A 803 -3.86 -13.84 23.73
N PRO A 804 -4.93 -13.89 22.92
CA PRO A 804 -5.74 -15.10 22.79
C PRO A 804 -5.01 -16.16 21.96
N VAL A 805 -5.23 -17.40 22.32
CA VAL A 805 -4.66 -18.59 21.69
C VAL A 805 -5.80 -19.54 21.33
N VAL A 806 -5.89 -19.85 20.04
CA VAL A 806 -6.96 -20.66 19.45
C VAL A 806 -6.39 -21.93 18.82
N ARG A 807 -7.15 -23.01 18.88
CA ARG A 807 -6.78 -24.24 18.19
C ARG A 807 -7.15 -24.16 16.72
N VAL A 808 -6.26 -24.58 15.83
CA VAL A 808 -6.50 -24.63 14.38
C VAL A 808 -6.30 -26.05 13.88
N GLN A 809 -7.18 -26.50 12.98
CA GLN A 809 -7.09 -27.82 12.34
C GLN A 809 -6.45 -27.72 10.96
N GLY A 810 -5.97 -28.87 10.44
CA GLY A 810 -5.47 -28.96 9.07
C GLY A 810 -4.03 -28.47 8.85
N LEU A 811 -3.32 -28.10 9.91
CA LEU A 811 -1.87 -27.85 9.89
C LEU A 811 -1.13 -28.92 10.71
N ALA A 812 0.05 -29.30 10.24
CA ALA A 812 1.00 -30.09 11.01
C ALA A 812 2.36 -29.38 11.07
N GLY A 813 2.99 -29.42 12.23
CA GLY A 813 4.32 -28.88 12.46
C GLY A 813 4.98 -29.60 13.64
N THR A 814 6.31 -29.66 13.65
CA THR A 814 7.07 -30.13 14.81
C THR A 814 7.25 -28.98 15.80
N GLY A 815 7.44 -29.30 17.10
CA GLY A 815 7.63 -28.28 18.14
C GLY A 815 8.81 -27.32 17.94
N ASN A 816 9.68 -27.59 16.96
CA ASN A 816 10.80 -26.73 16.57
C ASN A 816 10.46 -25.75 15.43
N PHE A 817 9.28 -25.87 14.80
CA PHE A 817 8.72 -24.83 13.93
C PHE A 817 7.85 -23.89 14.76
N THR A 818 8.43 -23.37 15.84
CA THR A 818 7.88 -22.22 16.52
C THR A 818 8.58 -21.02 15.92
N LEU A 819 7.82 -20.18 15.20
CA LEU A 819 8.22 -18.78 15.07
C LEU A 819 8.06 -18.24 16.50
N VAL A 820 9.14 -18.34 17.29
CA VAL A 820 9.12 -18.13 18.74
C VAL A 820 8.71 -16.70 19.07
#